data_AF-H2ZA56-F1
#
_entry.id   AF-H2ZA56-F1
#
_cell.length_a   1.000
_cell.length_b   1.000
_cell.length_c   1.000
_cell.angle_alpha   90.00
_cell.angle_beta   90.00
_cell.angle_gamma   90.00
#
_symmetry.space_group_name_H-M   'P 1'
#
loop_
_entity.id
_entity.type
_entity.pdbx_description
1 polymer ?
#
loop_
_entity_poly.entity_id
_entity_poly.type
_entity_poly.pdbx_seq_one_letter_code
_entity_poly.pdbx_strand_id
1 'polypeptide(L)'
;SGIGHGKLFSNFREDHLMAGASVVLLFDQLEETNDVAQVLEYADLLQKSYKVNHFVLQWAVEVFVVHSKRAKGKGIEYPVPKPIDKTIASLAAMTVTQRTGQPAEDWMNYWRSDADLNYHHRHWHTVYVVGRLIGDNLNWFGRWRTERPELFRQGELFGYMHTQMLARYNAERQSWGLQEVQAWRYNETASTDYNAGFEFHNDPRNSGFSPRLPGGFTRQQQARFQRFEQRFNRAVQNDVLPPVVIAGQTYNISMDANWTGHVIEASSGTWRAELGSIHNEGHGVFAGLSGRVSYMASTVTAMRDPIFYRWHKHVDNLWQSWADGRITDLQSDAPAVVIRPSDIIISNNANPPTGFSIFSNTNFQSDELQTYLGPPQKKFEWDNKISHQPFTYHIRFQRAPQSQGEINLTVRIFICPASQSNNRLSWIEMDKFVYRLAANATSAVISRPDLHSSVIKRERGFMTGDVEQNFTTAATGFCECGWPRNMLLPRGTVQGEQWRLCVFLSDNDVDSIGIRSTCGSMSFCGSSGQAYPDRRMMGYPFATPVSLGNTNQAVQIENAMSTLSNASISSFIIKNNVTVSPPVPAVDTWSPWQQLGVDDGTNEQSTPIASFRSDSPSGFTGVLRVLIDDAAMTLVNLNTIRVRFQGRGPGNGSYGVSSAYVGVRQGNTLNLRPGSNAPPITIAGQSSFTVPETGIISDELNLGESAAVDLFVTFTVSSPGCFLSAADSITNSSTFGISNPSGTVPQNWEGRSDVGSSTSLYCVGGIMVPIPT
;
A
#
# COMPACT_ATOMS: atom_id res chain seq x y z
N SER A 1 12.41 20.90 13.50
CA SER A 1 11.28 20.32 12.75
C SER A 1 9.91 20.89 13.14
N GLY A 2 9.69 21.51 14.31
CA GLY A 2 8.34 21.97 14.71
C GLY A 2 7.34 20.85 15.05
N ILE A 3 7.66 19.60 14.69
CA ILE A 3 6.96 18.38 15.07
C ILE A 3 7.67 17.77 16.28
N GLY A 4 6.93 17.58 17.39
CA GLY A 4 7.46 16.98 18.62
C GLY A 4 8.00 15.56 18.42
N HIS A 5 8.91 15.12 19.29
CA HIS A 5 9.41 13.74 19.28
C HIS A 5 8.27 12.74 19.52
N GLY A 6 8.26 11.64 18.76
CA GLY A 6 7.22 10.61 18.80
C GLY A 6 5.88 10.99 18.13
N LYS A 7 5.70 12.24 17.66
CA LYS A 7 4.54 12.61 16.83
C LYS A 7 4.73 12.13 15.40
N LEU A 8 3.66 11.62 14.78
CA LEU A 8 3.73 11.15 13.40
C LEU A 8 3.90 12.30 12.41
N PHE A 9 4.77 12.09 11.44
CA PHE A 9 4.85 12.88 10.22
C PHE A 9 3.68 12.55 9.30
N SER A 10 3.23 13.53 8.51
CA SER A 10 2.16 13.31 7.55
C SER A 10 2.59 13.86 6.21
N ASN A 11 2.53 13.01 5.18
CA ASN A 11 2.86 13.35 3.80
C ASN A 11 1.81 14.26 3.14
N PHE A 12 0.71 14.54 3.83
CA PHE A 12 -0.41 15.33 3.32
C PHE A 12 -0.57 16.68 4.06
N ARG A 13 0.31 16.93 5.04
CA ARG A 13 0.35 18.18 5.80
C ARG A 13 1.49 19.06 5.33
N GLU A 14 1.16 20.26 4.85
CA GLU A 14 2.12 21.22 4.32
C GLU A 14 3.17 21.62 5.36
N ASP A 15 2.76 21.92 6.59
CA ASP A 15 3.67 22.28 7.67
C ASP A 15 4.67 21.16 8.01
N HIS A 16 4.24 19.90 7.90
CA HIS A 16 5.12 18.75 8.06
C HIS A 16 6.10 18.63 6.89
N LEU A 17 5.62 18.73 5.65
CA LEU A 17 6.45 18.70 4.45
C LEU A 17 7.50 19.82 4.44
N MET A 18 7.14 21.04 4.86
CA MET A 18 8.07 22.17 5.02
C MET A 18 9.17 21.89 6.06
N ALA A 19 8.80 21.23 7.16
CA ALA A 19 9.76 20.82 8.17
C ALA A 19 10.76 19.79 7.65
N GLY A 20 10.31 18.81 6.87
CA GLY A 20 11.19 17.88 6.18
C GLY A 20 12.04 18.57 5.13
N ALA A 21 11.45 19.51 4.38
CA ALA A 21 12.10 20.23 3.32
C ALA A 21 13.33 21.00 3.78
N SER A 22 13.20 21.63 4.95
CA SER A 22 14.31 22.34 5.60
C SER A 22 15.50 21.42 5.91
N VAL A 23 15.26 20.14 6.20
CA VAL A 23 16.32 19.15 6.44
C VAL A 23 16.95 18.68 5.13
N VAL A 24 16.15 18.49 4.07
CA VAL A 24 16.68 18.15 2.74
C VAL A 24 17.59 19.24 2.20
N LEU A 25 17.19 20.51 2.30
CA LEU A 25 18.03 21.64 1.88
C LEU A 25 19.38 21.67 2.61
N LEU A 26 19.39 21.27 3.89
CA LEU A 26 20.62 21.15 4.67
C LEU A 26 21.50 20.00 4.17
N PHE A 27 20.92 18.87 3.79
CA PHE A 27 21.64 17.75 3.17
C PHE A 27 22.25 18.15 1.82
N ASP A 28 21.51 18.90 0.99
CA ASP A 28 22.01 19.39 -0.30
C ASP A 28 23.20 20.35 -0.11
N GLN A 29 23.12 21.30 0.82
CA GLN A 29 24.22 22.21 1.16
C GLN A 29 25.46 21.46 1.69
N LEU A 30 25.25 20.44 2.52
CA LEU A 30 26.33 19.59 3.02
C LEU A 30 26.95 18.77 1.90
N GLU A 31 26.16 18.26 0.95
CA GLU A 31 26.68 17.55 -0.22
C GLU A 31 27.48 18.47 -1.15
N GLU A 32 27.07 19.73 -1.37
CA GLU A 32 27.85 20.66 -2.18
C GLU A 32 29.27 20.85 -1.64
N THR A 33 29.41 20.82 -0.32
CA THR A 33 30.66 21.09 0.39
C THR A 33 31.43 19.84 0.82
N ASN A 34 30.78 18.66 0.85
CA ASN A 34 31.34 17.41 1.37
C ASN A 34 30.94 16.17 0.53
N ASP A 35 31.33 14.98 0.99
CA ASP A 35 30.94 13.70 0.39
C ASP A 35 29.63 13.16 1.01
N VAL A 36 28.92 12.31 0.27
CA VAL A 36 27.68 11.61 0.67
C VAL A 36 27.80 10.94 2.05
N ALA A 37 28.99 10.42 2.38
CA ALA A 37 29.25 9.81 3.69
C ALA A 37 29.03 10.79 4.84
N GLN A 38 29.46 12.04 4.69
CA GLN A 38 29.31 13.06 5.73
C GLN A 38 27.86 13.51 5.89
N VAL A 39 27.07 13.52 4.80
CA VAL A 39 25.63 13.77 4.86
C VAL A 39 24.95 12.69 5.70
N LEU A 40 25.31 11.42 5.49
CA LEU A 40 24.77 10.29 6.25
C LEU A 40 25.23 10.27 7.71
N GLU A 41 26.50 10.62 7.98
CA GLU A 41 27.00 10.80 9.36
C GLU A 41 26.23 11.92 10.07
N TYR A 42 25.97 13.02 9.38
CA TYR A 42 25.18 14.11 9.94
C TYR A 42 23.72 13.70 10.18
N ALA A 43 23.11 12.92 9.28
CA ALA A 43 21.79 12.34 9.50
C ALA A 43 21.77 11.43 10.73
N ASP A 44 22.78 10.57 10.91
CA ASP A 44 22.93 9.72 12.10
C ASP A 44 23.09 10.54 13.40
N LEU A 45 23.86 11.65 13.36
CA LEU A 45 23.96 12.59 14.47
C LEU A 45 22.60 13.24 14.80
N LEU A 46 21.82 13.65 13.80
CA LEU A 46 20.47 14.18 14.01
C LEU A 46 19.54 13.13 14.62
N GLN A 47 19.66 11.88 14.21
CA GLN A 47 18.90 10.75 14.77
C GLN A 47 19.26 10.52 16.24
N LYS A 48 20.56 10.40 16.56
CA LYS A 48 21.06 10.14 17.93
C LYS A 48 20.82 11.29 18.90
N SER A 49 20.86 12.52 18.41
CA SER A 49 20.68 13.71 19.24
C SER A 49 19.21 14.03 19.56
N TYR A 50 18.26 13.34 18.94
CA TYR A 50 16.83 13.64 19.06
C TYR A 50 16.53 15.13 18.85
N LYS A 51 17.20 15.77 17.87
CA LYS A 51 16.94 17.18 17.50
C LYS A 51 15.88 17.31 16.41
N VAL A 52 15.68 16.23 15.64
CA VAL A 52 14.72 16.15 14.55
C VAL A 52 13.84 14.94 14.79
N ASN A 53 12.54 15.13 14.61
CA ASN A 53 11.58 14.03 14.67
C ASN A 53 12.01 12.89 13.71
N HIS A 54 11.98 11.65 14.20
CA HIS A 54 12.46 10.47 13.46
C HIS A 54 11.82 10.34 12.07
N PHE A 55 10.51 10.56 11.96
CA PHE A 55 9.79 10.43 10.69
C PHE A 55 10.12 11.56 9.71
N VAL A 56 10.35 12.78 10.22
CA VAL A 56 10.83 13.91 9.41
C VAL A 56 12.22 13.60 8.84
N LEU A 57 13.12 13.11 9.68
CA LEU A 57 14.47 12.76 9.28
C LEU A 57 14.48 11.60 8.27
N GLN A 58 13.69 10.55 8.52
CA GLN A 58 13.52 9.43 7.60
C GLN A 58 13.06 9.92 6.22
N TRP A 59 12.01 10.74 6.17
CA TRP A 59 11.51 11.28 4.92
C TRP A 59 12.56 12.16 4.22
N ALA A 60 13.29 12.99 4.96
CA ALA A 60 14.34 13.84 4.38
C ALA A 60 15.50 13.01 3.78
N VAL A 61 15.93 11.94 4.47
CA VAL A 61 16.96 11.01 3.94
C VAL A 61 16.44 10.29 2.69
N GLU A 62 15.17 9.89 2.69
CA GLU A 62 14.52 9.26 1.54
C GLU A 62 14.50 10.19 0.32
N VAL A 63 14.11 11.46 0.48
CA VAL A 63 14.16 12.47 -0.58
C VAL A 63 15.60 12.68 -1.06
N PHE A 64 16.57 12.82 -0.14
CA PHE A 64 17.99 12.97 -0.50
C PHE A 64 18.51 11.79 -1.33
N VAL A 65 18.24 10.54 -0.92
CA VAL A 65 18.67 9.34 -1.65
C VAL A 65 18.05 9.23 -3.05
N VAL A 66 16.81 9.70 -3.22
CA VAL A 66 16.13 9.69 -4.52
C VAL A 66 16.72 10.75 -5.46
N HIS A 67 17.01 11.95 -4.95
CA HIS A 67 17.33 13.12 -5.77
C HIS A 67 18.82 13.44 -5.88
N SER A 68 19.68 12.95 -4.98
CA SER A 68 21.13 13.14 -5.05
C SER A 68 21.76 12.30 -6.16
N LYS A 69 22.35 12.97 -7.15
CA LYS A 69 23.16 12.33 -8.20
C LYS A 69 24.38 11.63 -7.63
N ARG A 70 25.00 12.15 -6.56
CA ARG A 70 26.19 11.54 -5.95
C ARG A 70 25.82 10.28 -5.16
N ALA A 71 24.72 10.30 -4.41
CA ALA A 71 24.21 9.13 -3.71
C ALA A 71 23.88 7.99 -4.71
N LYS A 72 23.20 8.32 -5.82
CA LYS A 72 22.95 7.37 -6.91
C LYS A 72 24.22 6.88 -7.59
N GLY A 73 25.20 7.76 -7.82
CA GLY A 73 26.51 7.42 -8.38
C GLY A 73 27.30 6.44 -7.51
N LYS A 74 27.10 6.47 -6.18
CA LYS A 74 27.67 5.52 -5.22
C LYS A 74 26.86 4.23 -5.05
N GLY A 75 25.76 4.11 -5.78
CA GLY A 75 24.89 2.94 -5.75
C GLY A 75 24.03 2.83 -4.49
N ILE A 76 23.72 3.96 -3.82
CA ILE A 76 22.81 3.96 -2.67
C ILE A 76 21.38 3.78 -3.18
N GLU A 77 20.75 2.69 -2.72
CA GLU A 77 19.39 2.34 -3.11
C GLU A 77 18.34 2.88 -2.13
N TYR A 78 17.17 3.21 -2.65
CA TYR A 78 16.03 3.56 -1.82
C TYR A 78 15.54 2.34 -1.00
N PRO A 79 15.15 2.52 0.28
CA PRO A 79 14.80 1.42 1.17
C PRO A 79 13.61 0.57 0.68
N VAL A 80 13.87 -0.69 0.32
CA VAL A 80 12.83 -1.67 -0.08
C VAL A 80 12.15 -2.31 1.14
N PRO A 81 10.91 -2.82 1.00
CA PRO A 81 10.24 -3.51 2.10
C PRO A 81 11.03 -4.74 2.53
N LYS A 82 11.14 -4.93 3.86
CA LYS A 82 11.87 -6.05 4.42
C LYS A 82 11.11 -7.36 4.18
N PRO A 83 11.81 -8.45 3.83
CA PRO A 83 11.22 -9.79 3.85
C PRO A 83 10.62 -10.09 5.23
N ILE A 84 9.62 -10.97 5.23
CA ILE A 84 9.15 -11.55 6.50
C ILE A 84 10.31 -12.32 7.12
N ASP A 85 10.54 -12.12 8.41
CA ASP A 85 11.43 -12.97 9.17
C ASP A 85 10.72 -14.31 9.40
N LYS A 86 11.05 -15.31 8.58
CA LYS A 86 10.44 -16.65 8.65
C LYS A 86 10.61 -17.35 9.99
N THR A 87 11.55 -16.90 10.83
CA THR A 87 11.77 -17.43 12.19
C THR A 87 10.80 -16.83 13.21
N ILE A 88 10.21 -15.67 12.91
CA ILE A 88 9.19 -14.97 13.71
C ILE A 88 7.79 -15.09 13.05
N ALA A 89 7.73 -15.47 11.77
CA ALA A 89 6.55 -15.52 10.90
C ALA A 89 5.44 -16.50 11.30
N SER A 90 5.54 -17.13 12.47
CA SER A 90 4.59 -18.15 12.90
C SER A 90 3.51 -17.66 13.86
N LEU A 91 3.34 -16.35 14.05
CA LEU A 91 2.54 -15.83 15.15
C LEU A 91 1.58 -14.70 14.74
N ALA A 92 0.60 -15.01 13.86
CA ALA A 92 -0.81 -14.56 13.88
C ALA A 92 -1.51 -14.45 12.49
N ALA A 93 -0.80 -14.49 11.36
CA ALA A 93 -1.42 -14.22 10.04
C ALA A 93 -1.28 -15.30 8.96
N MET A 94 -0.89 -16.54 9.30
CA MET A 94 -0.69 -17.60 8.30
C MET A 94 -1.19 -18.97 8.79
N THR A 95 -2.50 -19.21 8.76
CA THR A 95 -3.03 -20.59 8.75
C THR A 95 -4.42 -20.66 8.12
N VAL A 96 -4.62 -21.65 7.25
CA VAL A 96 -5.76 -21.73 6.33
C VAL A 96 -6.99 -22.51 6.92
N THR A 97 -7.91 -21.87 7.66
CA THR A 97 -9.37 -22.17 7.81
C THR A 97 -10.41 -21.45 6.87
N GLN A 98 -10.95 -22.12 5.84
CA GLN A 98 -11.94 -21.59 4.84
C GLN A 98 -13.02 -20.62 5.41
N ARG A 99 -13.28 -19.48 4.74
CA ARG A 99 -14.45 -18.60 5.03
C ARG A 99 -15.42 -18.51 3.86
N THR A 100 -16.72 -18.51 4.17
CA THR A 100 -17.85 -18.13 3.31
C THR A 100 -18.64 -17.00 3.99
N GLY A 101 -18.95 -15.91 3.27
CA GLY A 101 -19.73 -14.75 3.79
C GLY A 101 -18.95 -13.44 4.00
N GLN A 102 -19.66 -12.35 4.33
CA GLN A 102 -19.15 -10.96 4.57
C GLN A 102 -18.05 -10.90 5.65
N PRO A 103 -17.09 -9.94 5.59
CA PRO A 103 -17.15 -8.65 4.89
C PRO A 103 -16.46 -8.57 3.51
N ALA A 104 -17.15 -7.96 2.54
CA ALA A 104 -16.70 -7.75 1.16
C ALA A 104 -15.34 -7.04 1.01
N GLU A 105 -14.98 -6.14 1.92
CA GLU A 105 -13.73 -5.37 1.80
C GLU A 105 -12.50 -6.16 2.26
N ASP A 106 -12.62 -7.13 3.16
CA ASP A 106 -11.46 -7.88 3.67
C ASP A 106 -10.79 -8.74 2.60
N TRP A 107 -11.56 -9.22 1.62
CA TRP A 107 -11.03 -9.98 0.48
C TRP A 107 -10.04 -9.20 -0.36
N MET A 108 -10.05 -7.87 -0.26
CA MET A 108 -9.12 -7.00 -0.98
C MET A 108 -7.87 -6.66 -0.15
N ASN A 109 -7.74 -7.17 1.08
CA ASN A 109 -6.58 -6.88 1.95
C ASN A 109 -5.26 -7.36 1.34
N TYR A 110 -5.22 -8.50 0.64
CA TYR A 110 -3.99 -8.95 -0.04
C TYR A 110 -3.47 -7.92 -1.05
N TRP A 111 -4.38 -7.18 -1.69
CA TRP A 111 -4.06 -6.13 -2.66
C TRP A 111 -3.66 -4.85 -1.92
N ARG A 112 -4.51 -4.37 -1.01
CA ARG A 112 -4.30 -3.12 -0.26
C ARG A 112 -3.07 -3.16 0.63
N SER A 113 -2.72 -4.34 1.14
CA SER A 113 -1.60 -4.58 2.04
C SER A 113 -0.36 -5.15 1.35
N ASP A 114 -0.36 -5.32 0.02
CA ASP A 114 0.84 -5.71 -0.72
C ASP A 114 1.96 -4.71 -0.42
N ALA A 115 3.10 -5.21 0.07
CA ALA A 115 4.17 -4.36 0.55
C ALA A 115 4.88 -3.64 -0.61
N ASP A 116 4.94 -4.25 -1.79
CA ASP A 116 5.54 -3.64 -2.98
C ASP A 116 4.65 -2.55 -3.56
N LEU A 117 3.34 -2.72 -3.48
CA LEU A 117 2.39 -1.70 -3.90
C LEU A 117 2.43 -0.47 -2.98
N ASN A 118 2.41 -0.68 -1.67
CA ASN A 118 2.57 0.42 -0.71
C ASN A 118 3.94 1.10 -0.83
N TYR A 119 4.98 0.32 -1.15
CA TYR A 119 6.30 0.86 -1.48
C TYR A 119 6.28 1.70 -2.76
N HIS A 120 5.63 1.24 -3.83
CA HIS A 120 5.50 1.98 -5.08
C HIS A 120 4.85 3.34 -4.84
N HIS A 121 3.71 3.38 -4.13
CA HIS A 121 3.01 4.62 -3.81
C HIS A 121 3.85 5.55 -2.92
N ARG A 122 4.52 5.03 -1.89
CA ARG A 122 5.47 5.81 -1.07
C ARG A 122 6.59 6.40 -1.93
N HIS A 123 7.26 5.57 -2.72
CA HIS A 123 8.41 5.97 -3.53
C HIS A 123 7.99 6.97 -4.61
N TRP A 124 6.83 6.78 -5.24
CA TRP A 124 6.27 7.73 -6.21
C TRP A 124 6.14 9.12 -5.60
N HIS A 125 5.57 9.23 -4.39
CA HIS A 125 5.47 10.51 -3.67
C HIS A 125 6.80 11.05 -3.13
N THR A 126 7.87 10.24 -3.06
CA THR A 126 9.23 10.72 -2.76
C THR A 126 9.94 11.24 -4.02
N VAL A 127 9.67 10.65 -5.18
CA VAL A 127 10.12 11.17 -6.49
C VAL A 127 9.39 12.47 -6.81
N TYR A 128 8.05 12.45 -6.68
CA TYR A 128 7.14 13.54 -7.00
C TYR A 128 6.58 14.16 -5.72
N VAL A 129 7.42 14.96 -5.05
CA VAL A 129 7.09 15.59 -3.77
C VAL A 129 6.04 16.70 -3.91
N VAL A 130 5.16 16.78 -2.92
CA VAL A 130 4.17 17.84 -2.77
C VAL A 130 4.80 19.02 -2.01
N GLY A 131 4.77 20.22 -2.58
CA GLY A 131 5.12 21.46 -1.86
C GLY A 131 6.58 21.91 -1.95
N ARG A 132 6.85 23.07 -1.32
CA ARG A 132 8.02 23.96 -1.46
C ARG A 132 9.34 23.37 -0.94
N LEU A 133 9.74 22.21 -1.42
CA LEU A 133 11.08 21.68 -1.26
C LEU A 133 12.14 22.49 -2.04
N ILE A 134 11.72 23.46 -2.86
CA ILE A 134 12.62 24.24 -3.71
C ILE A 134 12.23 25.72 -3.78
N GLY A 135 12.51 26.43 -2.68
CA GLY A 135 12.67 27.89 -2.65
C GLY A 135 11.39 28.73 -2.59
N ASP A 136 11.29 29.58 -1.58
CA ASP A 136 10.15 30.46 -1.33
C ASP A 136 9.95 31.61 -2.33
N ASN A 137 10.67 31.67 -3.45
CA ASN A 137 10.72 32.88 -4.30
C ASN A 137 10.76 32.66 -5.83
N LEU A 138 10.38 31.50 -6.37
CA LEU A 138 10.40 31.30 -7.83
C LEU A 138 9.08 30.77 -8.37
N ASN A 139 8.43 31.64 -9.15
CA ASN A 139 7.57 31.32 -10.28
C ASN A 139 7.71 29.87 -10.75
N TRP A 140 6.65 29.07 -10.68
CA TRP A 140 6.51 27.89 -11.54
C TRP A 140 6.68 28.24 -13.03
N PHE A 141 6.46 29.51 -13.39
CA PHE A 141 6.74 30.13 -14.69
C PHE A 141 8.23 30.42 -14.96
N GLY A 142 9.15 30.04 -14.07
CA GLY A 142 10.60 30.30 -14.17
C GLY A 142 11.48 29.04 -14.30
N ARG A 143 12.79 29.20 -14.01
CA ARG A 143 13.97 28.30 -14.16
C ARG A 143 13.80 26.77 -14.02
N TRP A 144 12.75 26.28 -13.38
CA TRP A 144 12.55 24.86 -13.08
C TRP A 144 12.32 23.97 -14.31
N ARG A 145 11.71 24.47 -15.39
CA ARG A 145 11.59 23.71 -16.65
C ARG A 145 12.94 23.26 -17.21
N THR A 146 14.00 24.01 -16.90
CA THR A 146 15.38 23.72 -17.34
C THR A 146 16.21 23.00 -16.29
N GLU A 147 15.93 23.17 -15.00
CA GLU A 147 16.75 22.62 -13.90
C GLU A 147 16.28 21.25 -13.38
N ARG A 148 14.98 20.92 -13.49
CA ARG A 148 14.37 19.66 -13.00
C ARG A 148 13.37 19.09 -14.03
N PRO A 149 13.82 18.72 -15.25
CA PRO A 149 12.93 18.28 -16.33
C PRO A 149 12.12 17.02 -15.98
N GLU A 150 12.56 16.19 -15.04
CA GLU A 150 11.84 15.00 -14.57
C GLU A 150 10.54 15.31 -13.81
N LEU A 151 10.41 16.51 -13.23
CA LEU A 151 9.17 16.96 -12.58
C LEU A 151 8.22 17.62 -13.59
N PHE A 152 8.64 17.78 -14.85
CA PHE A 152 7.79 18.25 -15.92
C PHE A 152 6.68 17.21 -16.15
N ARG A 153 5.41 17.63 -16.00
CA ARG A 153 4.20 16.79 -16.05
C ARG A 153 3.90 15.99 -14.77
N GLN A 154 4.49 16.35 -13.62
CA GLN A 154 4.17 15.73 -12.33
C GLN A 154 2.67 15.73 -12.02
N GLY A 155 1.96 16.85 -12.24
CA GLY A 155 0.52 16.91 -11.98
C GLY A 155 -0.27 15.97 -12.89
N GLU A 156 0.13 15.83 -14.15
CA GLU A 156 -0.52 14.87 -15.05
C GLU A 156 -0.24 13.43 -14.61
N LEU A 157 0.99 13.15 -14.20
CA LEU A 157 1.38 11.83 -13.67
C LEU A 157 0.63 11.50 -12.38
N PHE A 158 0.37 12.50 -11.52
CA PHE A 158 -0.48 12.35 -10.34
C PHE A 158 -1.88 11.88 -10.76
N GLY A 159 -2.52 12.56 -11.72
CA GLY A 159 -3.84 12.17 -12.22
C GLY A 159 -3.81 10.76 -12.79
N TYR A 160 -2.85 10.48 -13.68
CA TYR A 160 -2.77 9.21 -14.39
C TYR A 160 -2.47 8.01 -13.49
N MET A 161 -1.46 8.11 -12.62
CA MET A 161 -1.04 7.01 -11.74
C MET A 161 -2.20 6.60 -10.81
N HIS A 162 -2.89 7.56 -10.21
CA HIS A 162 -4.04 7.28 -9.35
C HIS A 162 -5.28 6.78 -10.13
N THR A 163 -5.52 7.24 -11.36
CA THR A 163 -6.55 6.65 -12.24
C THR A 163 -6.22 5.18 -12.53
N GLN A 164 -4.96 4.84 -12.83
CA GLN A 164 -4.52 3.46 -13.08
C GLN A 164 -4.61 2.58 -11.83
N MET A 165 -4.32 3.12 -10.64
CA MET A 165 -4.55 2.42 -9.37
C MET A 165 -6.03 2.06 -9.20
N LEU A 166 -6.95 2.99 -9.47
CA LEU A 166 -8.39 2.74 -9.38
C LEU A 166 -8.87 1.73 -10.42
N ALA A 167 -8.39 1.81 -11.66
CA ALA A 167 -8.73 0.86 -12.71
C ALA A 167 -8.31 -0.57 -12.30
N ARG A 168 -7.08 -0.73 -11.79
CA ARG A 168 -6.56 -2.00 -11.29
C ARG A 168 -7.30 -2.49 -10.05
N TYR A 169 -7.63 -1.60 -9.10
CA TYR A 169 -8.40 -1.97 -7.91
C TYR A 169 -9.84 -2.40 -8.28
N ASN A 170 -10.51 -1.69 -9.19
CA ASN A 170 -11.86 -2.06 -9.65
C ASN A 170 -11.87 -3.37 -10.45
N ALA A 171 -10.84 -3.63 -11.27
CA ALA A 171 -10.63 -4.92 -11.91
C ALA A 171 -10.60 -6.06 -10.88
N GLU A 172 -9.83 -5.89 -9.80
CA GLU A 172 -9.71 -6.89 -8.74
C GLU A 172 -11.01 -7.06 -7.96
N ARG A 173 -11.73 -5.97 -7.69
CA ARG A 173 -13.07 -6.01 -7.10
C ARG A 173 -14.02 -6.81 -7.98
N GLN A 174 -14.01 -6.57 -9.29
CA GLN A 174 -14.83 -7.30 -10.25
C GLN A 174 -14.49 -8.79 -10.25
N SER A 175 -13.21 -9.16 -10.21
CA SER A 175 -12.77 -10.56 -10.09
C SER A 175 -13.25 -11.24 -8.80
N TRP A 176 -13.60 -10.47 -7.76
CA TRP A 176 -14.25 -10.94 -6.54
C TRP A 176 -15.80 -10.85 -6.56
N GLY A 177 -16.39 -10.36 -7.64
CA GLY A 177 -17.82 -10.07 -7.73
C GLY A 177 -18.26 -8.89 -6.87
N LEU A 178 -17.33 -8.03 -6.45
CA LEU A 178 -17.60 -6.82 -5.70
C LEU A 178 -17.98 -5.67 -6.64
N GLN A 179 -18.84 -4.78 -6.17
CA GLN A 179 -19.16 -3.54 -6.89
C GLN A 179 -17.93 -2.65 -7.01
N GLU A 180 -17.82 -1.92 -8.12
CA GLU A 180 -16.82 -0.87 -8.30
C GLU A 180 -16.86 0.15 -7.15
N VAL A 181 -15.70 0.73 -6.86
CA VAL A 181 -15.55 1.73 -5.81
C VAL A 181 -16.48 2.91 -6.04
N GLN A 182 -17.27 3.22 -5.02
CA GLN A 182 -18.11 4.40 -4.98
C GLN A 182 -17.32 5.59 -4.45
N ALA A 183 -17.35 6.70 -5.21
CA ALA A 183 -16.76 7.97 -4.80
C ALA A 183 -17.29 8.41 -3.43
N TRP A 184 -16.41 8.93 -2.60
CA TRP A 184 -16.81 9.56 -1.35
C TRP A 184 -17.65 10.81 -1.61
N ARG A 185 -18.78 10.97 -0.91
CA ARG A 185 -19.55 12.22 -0.91
C ARG A 185 -19.36 12.93 0.42
N TYR A 186 -19.20 14.24 0.40
CA TYR A 186 -18.85 15.01 1.60
C TYR A 186 -19.86 14.87 2.77
N ASN A 187 -21.13 14.61 2.48
CA ASN A 187 -22.18 14.43 3.50
C ASN A 187 -22.30 12.99 4.03
N GLU A 188 -21.48 12.06 3.55
CA GLU A 188 -21.46 10.68 4.04
C GLU A 188 -20.63 10.52 5.30
N THR A 189 -20.89 9.40 5.98
CA THR A 189 -20.16 8.94 7.16
C THR A 189 -19.63 7.55 6.85
N ALA A 190 -18.34 7.32 7.06
CA ALA A 190 -17.75 6.00 6.98
C ALA A 190 -18.30 5.19 8.16
N SER A 191 -19.08 4.16 7.86
CA SER A 191 -19.76 3.34 8.85
C SER A 191 -18.84 2.33 9.54
N THR A 192 -17.70 2.01 8.93
CA THR A 192 -16.73 1.04 9.43
C THR A 192 -15.41 1.71 9.77
N ASP A 193 -14.74 1.17 10.78
CA ASP A 193 -13.34 1.45 11.06
C ASP A 193 -12.43 0.73 10.04
N TYR A 194 -11.13 0.92 10.21
CA TYR A 194 -10.11 0.11 9.57
C TYR A 194 -8.91 -0.05 10.50
N ASN A 195 -8.32 -1.25 10.53
CA ASN A 195 -7.13 -1.56 11.34
C ASN A 195 -6.13 -2.39 10.53
N ALA A 196 -4.86 -1.97 10.51
CA ALA A 196 -3.77 -2.65 9.81
C ALA A 196 -3.19 -3.85 10.57
N GLY A 197 -3.71 -4.15 11.77
CA GLY A 197 -3.40 -5.38 12.52
C GLY A 197 -2.27 -5.24 13.54
N PHE A 198 -2.17 -6.22 14.44
CA PHE A 198 -1.25 -6.21 15.60
C PHE A 198 0.23 -6.15 15.19
N GLU A 199 0.65 -6.98 14.24
CA GLU A 199 2.04 -7.00 13.77
C GLU A 199 2.47 -5.62 13.25
N PHE A 200 1.56 -4.90 12.59
CA PHE A 200 1.82 -3.56 12.09
C PHE A 200 2.11 -2.59 13.24
N HIS A 201 1.27 -2.56 14.28
CA HIS A 201 1.40 -1.63 15.41
C HIS A 201 2.56 -1.93 16.35
N ASN A 202 2.96 -3.20 16.46
CA ASN A 202 4.10 -3.59 17.29
C ASN A 202 5.46 -3.20 16.71
N ASP A 203 5.53 -2.89 15.41
CA ASP A 203 6.76 -2.35 14.86
C ASP A 203 6.96 -0.93 15.42
N PRO A 204 8.08 -0.62 16.10
CA PRO A 204 8.31 0.70 16.68
C PRO A 204 8.17 1.84 15.66
N ARG A 205 8.44 1.57 14.37
CA ARG A 205 8.30 2.54 13.27
C ARG A 205 6.84 2.84 12.91
N ASN A 206 5.92 1.99 13.32
CA ASN A 206 4.49 2.10 13.00
C ASN A 206 3.62 2.32 14.25
N SER A 207 4.17 2.15 15.46
CA SER A 207 3.51 2.32 16.76
C SER A 207 2.75 3.65 16.95
N GLY A 208 3.10 4.68 16.18
CA GLY A 208 2.42 5.97 16.20
C GLY A 208 1.07 5.99 15.46
N PHE A 209 0.81 5.05 14.55
CA PHE A 209 -0.42 5.00 13.76
C PHE A 209 -1.57 4.45 14.61
N SER A 210 -2.76 5.02 14.43
CA SER A 210 -3.97 4.52 15.08
C SER A 210 -4.97 4.00 14.04
N PRO A 211 -5.81 3.00 14.39
CA PRO A 211 -6.94 2.62 13.57
C PRO A 211 -7.79 3.82 13.16
N ARG A 212 -8.29 3.84 11.92
CA ARG A 212 -9.23 4.88 11.50
C ARG A 212 -10.60 4.53 12.08
N LEU A 213 -11.18 5.44 12.85
CA LEU A 213 -12.52 5.27 13.41
C LEU A 213 -13.62 5.61 12.37
N PRO A 214 -14.86 5.15 12.60
CA PRO A 214 -16.02 5.60 11.83
C PRO A 214 -16.18 7.12 11.94
N GLY A 215 -16.67 7.77 10.89
CA GLY A 215 -16.80 9.22 10.88
C GLY A 215 -16.80 9.84 9.48
N GLY A 216 -16.91 11.16 9.43
CA GLY A 216 -17.02 11.89 8.17
C GLY A 216 -16.66 13.36 8.33
N PHE A 217 -16.96 14.15 7.31
CA PHE A 217 -16.59 15.56 7.25
C PHE A 217 -17.56 16.36 8.13
N THR A 218 -17.05 17.27 8.96
CA THR A 218 -17.86 18.25 9.68
C THR A 218 -18.57 19.20 8.70
N ARG A 219 -19.68 19.83 9.11
CA ARG A 219 -20.39 20.82 8.26
C ARG A 219 -19.48 21.93 7.72
N GLN A 220 -18.51 22.38 8.52
CA GLN A 220 -17.55 23.40 8.10
C GLN A 220 -16.59 22.87 7.02
N GLN A 221 -16.09 21.65 7.19
CA GLN A 221 -15.26 20.99 6.18
C GLN A 221 -16.06 20.77 4.90
N GLN A 222 -17.27 20.21 4.97
CA GLN A 222 -18.14 20.02 3.81
C GLN A 222 -18.31 21.32 3.00
N ALA A 223 -18.69 22.42 3.66
CA ALA A 223 -18.87 23.71 3.00
C ALA A 223 -17.56 24.26 2.39
N ARG A 224 -16.41 24.01 3.02
CA ARG A 224 -15.09 24.41 2.50
C ARG A 224 -14.75 23.63 1.23
N PHE A 225 -14.84 22.30 1.26
CA PHE A 225 -14.56 21.45 0.10
C PHE A 225 -15.50 21.73 -1.07
N GLN A 226 -16.79 21.92 -0.81
CA GLN A 226 -17.76 22.31 -1.84
C GLN A 226 -17.39 23.64 -2.53
N ARG A 227 -16.89 24.64 -1.79
CA ARG A 227 -16.43 25.91 -2.39
C ARG A 227 -15.20 25.70 -3.28
N PHE A 228 -14.26 24.85 -2.86
CA PHE A 228 -13.08 24.52 -3.66
C PHE A 228 -13.47 23.81 -4.95
N GLU A 229 -14.31 22.78 -4.86
CA GLU A 229 -14.81 22.05 -6.03
C GLU A 229 -15.59 22.95 -6.99
N GLN A 230 -16.44 23.86 -6.49
CA GLN A 230 -17.12 24.85 -7.33
C GLN A 230 -16.15 25.77 -8.08
N ARG A 231 -15.05 26.20 -7.43
CA ARG A 231 -14.03 27.04 -8.07
C ARG A 231 -13.22 26.25 -9.10
N PHE A 232 -12.87 25.02 -8.78
CA PHE A 232 -12.21 24.10 -9.70
C PHE A 232 -13.08 23.85 -10.95
N ASN A 233 -14.35 23.51 -10.78
CA ASN A 233 -15.27 23.27 -11.89
C ASN A 233 -15.46 24.52 -12.77
N ARG A 234 -15.42 25.73 -12.20
CA ARG A 234 -15.40 26.97 -13.00
C ARG A 234 -14.12 27.11 -13.82
N ALA A 235 -12.97 26.74 -13.27
CA ALA A 235 -11.71 26.77 -14.01
C ALA A 235 -11.72 25.76 -15.17
N VAL A 236 -12.27 24.56 -14.94
CA VAL A 236 -12.49 23.54 -15.99
C VAL A 236 -13.41 24.05 -17.09
N GLN A 237 -14.57 24.61 -16.74
CA GLN A 237 -15.55 25.11 -17.70
C GLN A 237 -15.01 26.25 -18.57
N ASN A 238 -14.19 27.13 -18.00
CA ASN A 238 -13.60 28.26 -18.71
C ASN A 238 -12.25 27.93 -19.36
N ASP A 239 -11.75 26.70 -19.17
CA ASP A 239 -10.43 26.24 -19.59
C ASP A 239 -9.26 27.13 -19.13
N VAL A 240 -9.42 27.78 -17.97
CA VAL A 240 -8.46 28.76 -17.46
C VAL A 240 -8.46 28.74 -15.94
N LEU A 241 -7.25 28.69 -15.37
CA LEU A 241 -7.05 28.84 -13.94
C LEU A 241 -7.22 30.29 -13.50
N PRO A 242 -7.48 30.55 -12.21
CA PRO A 242 -7.50 31.91 -11.71
C PRO A 242 -6.20 32.67 -12.07
N PRO A 243 -6.30 33.94 -12.46
CA PRO A 243 -5.14 34.69 -12.93
C PRO A 243 -4.11 34.87 -11.80
N VAL A 244 -2.83 34.82 -12.15
CA VAL A 244 -1.73 35.03 -11.20
C VAL A 244 -1.03 36.36 -11.47
N VAL A 245 -0.66 37.08 -10.41
CA VAL A 245 0.08 38.34 -10.52
C VAL A 245 1.54 38.09 -10.18
N ILE A 246 2.42 38.33 -11.15
CA ILE A 246 3.87 38.15 -11.03
C ILE A 246 4.53 39.47 -11.40
N ALA A 247 5.31 40.03 -10.48
CA ALA A 247 6.00 41.32 -10.69
C ALA A 247 5.08 42.45 -11.19
N GLY A 248 3.82 42.47 -10.73
CA GLY A 248 2.82 43.47 -11.13
C GLY A 248 2.13 43.22 -12.48
N GLN A 249 2.48 42.15 -13.20
CA GLN A 249 1.79 41.71 -14.41
C GLN A 249 0.84 40.55 -14.14
N THR A 250 -0.34 40.58 -14.76
CA THR A 250 -1.35 39.52 -14.66
C THR A 250 -1.18 38.50 -15.77
N TYR A 251 -1.10 37.22 -15.42
CA TYR A 251 -0.98 36.11 -16.36
C TYR A 251 -2.23 35.22 -16.30
N ASN A 252 -2.82 34.97 -17.47
CA ASN A 252 -3.89 33.99 -17.64
C ASN A 252 -3.28 32.64 -18.00
N ILE A 253 -3.60 31.62 -17.22
CA ILE A 253 -2.98 30.29 -17.34
C ILE A 253 -4.03 29.31 -17.82
N SER A 254 -3.87 28.79 -19.03
CA SER A 254 -4.75 27.75 -19.58
C SER A 254 -4.67 26.47 -18.75
N MET A 255 -5.82 25.80 -18.61
CA MET A 255 -5.90 24.56 -17.86
C MET A 255 -5.52 23.36 -18.74
N ASP A 256 -4.35 22.78 -18.47
CA ASP A 256 -3.89 21.55 -19.15
C ASP A 256 -3.88 20.34 -18.19
N ALA A 257 -3.50 19.17 -18.70
CA ALA A 257 -3.43 17.93 -17.93
C ALA A 257 -2.51 18.09 -16.72
N ASN A 258 -1.37 18.75 -16.89
CA ASN A 258 -0.43 18.92 -15.81
C ASN A 258 -0.99 19.83 -14.71
N TRP A 259 -1.55 20.97 -15.11
CA TRP A 259 -2.14 21.92 -14.19
C TRP A 259 -3.35 21.37 -13.44
N THR A 260 -4.17 20.57 -14.12
CA THR A 260 -5.33 19.91 -13.52
C THR A 260 -4.91 19.06 -12.32
N GLY A 261 -3.92 18.19 -12.47
CA GLY A 261 -3.49 17.38 -11.34
C GLY A 261 -2.75 18.18 -10.27
N HIS A 262 -1.95 19.18 -10.67
CA HIS A 262 -1.30 20.08 -9.72
C HIS A 262 -2.28 20.81 -8.81
N VAL A 263 -3.43 21.28 -9.30
CA VAL A 263 -4.41 22.00 -8.46
C VAL A 263 -5.27 21.05 -7.62
N ILE A 264 -5.49 19.80 -8.07
CA ILE A 264 -6.25 18.78 -7.33
C ILE A 264 -5.44 18.25 -6.13
N GLU A 265 -4.17 17.87 -6.36
CA GLU A 265 -3.22 17.49 -5.31
C GLU A 265 -2.92 18.70 -4.41
N ALA A 266 -2.62 19.82 -5.09
CA ALA A 266 -1.98 21.07 -4.69
C ALA A 266 -0.45 21.03 -4.51
N SER A 267 0.28 20.35 -5.40
CA SER A 267 1.76 20.39 -5.44
C SER A 267 2.34 21.74 -5.88
N SER A 268 1.59 22.56 -6.64
CA SER A 268 2.09 23.87 -7.11
C SER A 268 2.04 24.97 -6.05
N GLY A 269 1.24 24.82 -5.00
CA GLY A 269 0.98 25.82 -3.95
C GLY A 269 0.29 27.13 -4.41
N THR A 270 0.37 27.45 -5.70
CA THR A 270 0.03 28.76 -6.29
C THR A 270 -1.45 29.10 -6.10
N TRP A 271 -2.34 28.15 -6.39
CA TRP A 271 -3.79 28.35 -6.25
C TRP A 271 -4.37 27.74 -4.98
N ARG A 272 -3.54 27.33 -4.02
CA ARG A 272 -4.01 26.63 -2.81
C ARG A 272 -5.04 27.44 -2.02
N ALA A 273 -4.86 28.76 -1.92
CA ALA A 273 -5.81 29.63 -1.23
C ALA A 273 -7.17 29.71 -1.95
N GLU A 274 -7.18 29.59 -3.28
CA GLU A 274 -8.37 29.77 -4.10
C GLU A 274 -9.08 28.44 -4.38
N LEU A 275 -8.34 27.45 -4.86
CA LEU A 275 -8.81 26.13 -5.29
C LEU A 275 -8.63 25.05 -4.21
N GLY A 276 -7.97 25.37 -3.10
CA GLY A 276 -7.72 24.42 -2.02
C GLY A 276 -6.62 23.43 -2.34
N SER A 277 -6.56 22.37 -1.52
CA SER A 277 -5.77 21.17 -1.76
C SER A 277 -6.64 19.98 -1.48
N ILE A 278 -7.63 19.79 -2.36
CA ILE A 278 -8.74 18.86 -2.14
C ILE A 278 -8.18 17.50 -1.72
N HIS A 279 -7.31 16.89 -2.54
CA HIS A 279 -6.69 15.61 -2.27
C HIS A 279 -6.04 15.52 -0.87
N ASN A 280 -5.06 16.38 -0.57
CA ASN A 280 -4.29 16.29 0.68
C ASN A 280 -5.12 16.65 1.91
N GLU A 281 -5.99 17.67 1.80
CA GLU A 281 -6.89 18.04 2.90
C GLU A 281 -7.86 16.89 3.21
N GLY A 282 -8.33 16.15 2.19
CA GLY A 282 -9.19 14.99 2.38
C GLY A 282 -8.48 13.86 3.14
N HIS A 283 -7.23 13.56 2.78
CA HIS A 283 -6.36 12.69 3.58
C HIS A 283 -6.27 13.16 5.03
N GLY A 284 -6.08 14.47 5.25
CA GLY A 284 -6.05 15.09 6.58
C GLY A 284 -7.33 14.88 7.40
N VAL A 285 -8.50 14.96 6.76
CA VAL A 285 -9.79 14.69 7.44
C VAL A 285 -9.87 13.23 7.89
N PHE A 286 -9.61 12.26 7.01
CA PHE A 286 -9.67 10.85 7.36
C PHE A 286 -8.57 10.43 8.34
N ALA A 287 -7.39 11.04 8.23
CA ALA A 287 -6.29 10.88 9.16
C ALA A 287 -6.67 11.24 10.60
N GLY A 288 -7.45 12.31 10.77
CA GLY A 288 -7.84 12.85 12.07
C GLY A 288 -9.05 12.20 12.73
N LEU A 289 -9.76 11.29 12.06
CA LEU A 289 -10.96 10.64 12.61
C LEU A 289 -10.69 9.83 13.88
N SER A 290 -9.45 9.37 14.09
CA SER A 290 -9.06 8.63 15.30
C SER A 290 -8.77 9.51 16.51
N GLY A 291 -8.85 10.84 16.37
CA GLY A 291 -8.31 11.80 17.37
C GLY A 291 -6.78 11.79 17.46
N ARG A 292 -6.13 10.87 16.75
CA ARG A 292 -4.69 10.73 16.55
C ARG A 292 -4.40 10.72 15.05
N VAL A 293 -3.24 10.19 14.65
CA VAL A 293 -2.86 10.10 13.24
C VAL A 293 -3.15 8.67 12.75
N SER A 294 -4.11 8.53 11.81
CA SER A 294 -4.45 7.24 11.21
C SER A 294 -3.63 6.94 9.93
N TYR A 295 -3.83 5.76 9.34
CA TYR A 295 -3.13 5.30 8.14
C TYR A 295 -3.24 6.25 6.95
N MET A 296 -4.32 7.01 6.86
CA MET A 296 -4.54 7.99 5.78
C MET A 296 -3.58 9.18 5.83
N ALA A 297 -2.76 9.31 6.88
CA ALA A 297 -1.80 10.40 7.03
C ALA A 297 -0.47 10.18 6.31
N SER A 298 -0.15 8.95 5.89
CA SER A 298 1.14 8.59 5.31
C SER A 298 0.99 7.81 4.01
N THR A 299 1.86 8.09 3.04
CA THR A 299 1.82 7.44 1.71
C THR A 299 2.19 5.95 1.80
N VAL A 300 2.94 5.51 2.81
CA VAL A 300 3.26 4.07 2.96
C VAL A 300 2.12 3.24 3.55
N THR A 301 1.09 3.90 4.08
CA THR A 301 -0.02 3.22 4.78
C THR A 301 -1.39 3.54 4.22
N ALA A 302 -1.58 4.67 3.53
CA ALA A 302 -2.90 5.14 3.13
C ALA A 302 -3.65 4.12 2.27
N MET A 303 -2.97 3.47 1.33
CA MET A 303 -3.55 2.46 0.43
C MET A 303 -4.16 1.25 1.15
N ARG A 304 -3.76 1.00 2.40
CA ARG A 304 -4.26 -0.12 3.20
C ARG A 304 -5.74 0.05 3.55
N ASP A 305 -6.16 1.30 3.75
CA ASP A 305 -7.52 1.65 4.15
C ASP A 305 -8.47 1.68 2.94
N PRO A 306 -9.63 0.99 2.98
CA PRO A 306 -10.63 1.07 1.92
C PRO A 306 -11.07 2.50 1.58
N ILE A 307 -11.03 3.43 2.55
CA ILE A 307 -11.43 4.82 2.34
C ILE A 307 -10.52 5.55 1.35
N PHE A 308 -9.27 5.11 1.20
CA PHE A 308 -8.31 5.64 0.23
C PHE A 308 -8.89 5.61 -1.19
N TYR A 309 -9.42 4.46 -1.60
CA TYR A 309 -9.96 4.28 -2.95
C TYR A 309 -11.24 5.10 -3.15
N ARG A 310 -12.08 5.21 -2.13
CA ARG A 310 -13.29 6.04 -2.19
C ARG A 310 -12.95 7.52 -2.33
N TRP A 311 -11.96 7.97 -1.56
CA TRP A 311 -11.44 9.33 -1.65
C TRP A 311 -10.78 9.59 -2.99
N HIS A 312 -9.94 8.68 -3.46
CA HIS A 312 -9.32 8.80 -4.78
C HIS A 312 -10.30 8.67 -5.92
N LYS A 313 -11.43 7.97 -5.77
CA LYS A 313 -12.48 8.01 -6.79
C LYS A 313 -13.16 9.37 -6.86
N HIS A 314 -13.30 10.09 -5.74
CA HIS A 314 -13.74 11.50 -5.76
C HIS A 314 -12.71 12.40 -6.45
N VAL A 315 -11.42 12.24 -6.13
CA VAL A 315 -10.30 12.95 -6.77
C VAL A 315 -10.23 12.67 -8.27
N ASP A 316 -10.37 11.41 -8.68
CA ASP A 316 -10.42 10.97 -10.06
C ASP A 316 -11.62 11.60 -10.78
N ASN A 317 -12.81 11.67 -10.16
CA ASN A 317 -13.95 12.36 -10.78
C ASN A 317 -13.66 13.85 -11.08
N LEU A 318 -12.86 14.54 -10.26
CA LEU A 318 -12.42 15.92 -10.56
C LEU A 318 -11.43 15.94 -11.73
N TRP A 319 -10.51 14.99 -11.79
CA TRP A 319 -9.60 14.83 -12.93
C TRP A 319 -10.37 14.53 -14.22
N GLN A 320 -11.36 13.63 -14.17
CA GLN A 320 -12.18 13.25 -15.31
C GLN A 320 -13.10 14.38 -15.76
N SER A 321 -13.57 15.26 -14.87
CA SER A 321 -14.40 16.41 -15.28
C SER A 321 -13.65 17.35 -16.22
N TRP A 322 -12.33 17.43 -16.10
CA TRP A 322 -11.47 18.11 -17.08
C TRP A 322 -11.23 17.25 -18.32
N ALA A 323 -10.83 15.98 -18.15
CA ALA A 323 -10.48 15.10 -19.26
C ALA A 323 -11.65 14.80 -20.22
N ASP A 324 -12.88 14.70 -19.71
CA ASP A 324 -14.10 14.46 -20.50
C ASP A 324 -14.46 15.63 -21.43
N GLY A 325 -13.94 16.84 -21.15
CA GLY A 325 -14.09 18.00 -22.03
C GLY A 325 -13.15 17.99 -23.24
N ARG A 326 -12.36 16.92 -23.43
CA ARG A 326 -11.40 16.77 -24.54
C ARG A 326 -11.75 15.50 -25.33
N ILE A 327 -11.47 15.51 -26.63
CA ILE A 327 -11.70 14.37 -27.50
C ILE A 327 -10.43 14.07 -28.28
N THR A 328 -10.03 12.80 -28.29
CA THR A 328 -8.87 12.32 -29.01
C THR A 328 -9.33 11.70 -30.34
N ASP A 329 -8.91 12.29 -31.48
CA ASP A 329 -9.14 11.69 -32.79
C ASP A 329 -8.05 10.68 -33.14
N LEU A 330 -8.43 9.40 -33.25
CA LEU A 330 -7.50 8.30 -33.44
C LEU A 330 -7.01 8.14 -34.89
N GLN A 331 -7.57 8.89 -35.84
CA GLN A 331 -7.17 8.84 -37.25
C GLN A 331 -6.20 9.96 -37.66
N SER A 332 -6.05 10.99 -36.82
CA SER A 332 -5.30 12.21 -37.17
C SER A 332 -3.83 11.98 -37.54
N ASP A 333 -3.20 10.98 -36.91
CA ASP A 333 -1.78 10.64 -37.08
C ASP A 333 -1.53 9.11 -37.04
N ALA A 334 -2.50 8.35 -37.57
CA ALA A 334 -2.38 6.90 -37.65
C ALA A 334 -1.18 6.50 -38.54
N PRO A 335 -0.18 5.77 -38.03
CA PRO A 335 0.94 5.31 -38.83
C PRO A 335 0.47 4.30 -39.89
N ALA A 336 1.21 4.22 -40.99
CA ALA A 336 0.89 3.38 -42.15
C ALA A 336 1.18 1.88 -41.89
N VAL A 337 0.47 1.29 -40.94
CA VAL A 337 0.56 -0.12 -40.54
C VAL A 337 -0.83 -0.74 -40.45
N VAL A 338 -0.85 -2.08 -40.57
CA VAL A 338 -2.05 -2.91 -40.48
C VAL A 338 -1.84 -4.00 -39.43
N ILE A 339 -2.68 -4.00 -38.41
CA ILE A 339 -2.75 -5.02 -37.34
C ILE A 339 -4.19 -5.55 -37.21
N ARG A 340 -4.34 -6.85 -37.02
CA ARG A 340 -5.64 -7.55 -36.91
C ARG A 340 -5.77 -8.26 -35.56
N PRO A 341 -6.98 -8.71 -35.17
CA PRO A 341 -7.16 -9.41 -33.90
C PRO A 341 -6.32 -10.68 -33.76
N SER A 342 -6.10 -11.42 -34.86
CA SER A 342 -5.27 -12.62 -34.89
C SER A 342 -3.76 -12.34 -34.89
N ASP A 343 -3.37 -11.07 -34.95
CA ASP A 343 -1.98 -10.65 -34.94
C ASP A 343 -1.47 -10.32 -33.53
N ILE A 344 -2.32 -10.44 -32.51
CA ILE A 344 -2.01 -10.15 -31.10
C ILE A 344 -2.38 -11.34 -30.22
N ILE A 345 -1.38 -11.92 -29.58
CA ILE A 345 -1.51 -13.07 -28.70
C ILE A 345 -0.82 -12.76 -27.38
N ILE A 346 -1.43 -13.15 -26.26
CA ILE A 346 -0.74 -13.28 -24.98
C ILE A 346 -0.61 -14.77 -24.65
N SER A 347 0.62 -15.21 -24.36
CA SER A 347 0.94 -16.64 -24.20
C SER A 347 1.86 -16.88 -23.00
N ASN A 348 1.78 -18.06 -22.40
CA ASN A 348 2.73 -18.51 -21.38
C ASN A 348 4.02 -19.08 -22.01
N ASN A 349 4.10 -19.14 -23.35
CA ASN A 349 5.30 -19.52 -24.08
C ASN A 349 6.11 -18.26 -24.43
N ALA A 350 7.44 -18.34 -24.28
CA ALA A 350 8.34 -17.26 -24.70
C ALA A 350 8.46 -17.18 -26.24
N ASN A 351 8.16 -18.26 -26.95
CA ASN A 351 8.19 -18.32 -28.40
C ASN A 351 6.78 -18.20 -28.99
N PRO A 352 6.63 -17.48 -30.12
CA PRO A 352 5.34 -17.36 -30.77
C PRO A 352 4.86 -18.73 -31.31
N PRO A 353 3.54 -18.93 -31.46
CA PRO A 353 3.00 -20.16 -32.03
C PRO A 353 3.60 -20.50 -33.40
N THR A 354 3.72 -21.80 -33.71
CA THR A 354 4.25 -22.27 -35.00
C THR A 354 3.45 -21.66 -36.16
N GLY A 355 4.16 -21.03 -37.10
CA GLY A 355 3.55 -20.37 -38.25
C GLY A 355 3.03 -18.95 -37.97
N PHE A 356 3.27 -18.36 -36.79
CA PHE A 356 2.85 -16.99 -36.48
C PHE A 356 3.47 -15.93 -37.41
N SER A 357 4.63 -16.18 -38.01
CA SER A 357 5.21 -15.30 -39.04
C SER A 357 4.49 -15.36 -40.40
N ILE A 358 3.59 -16.33 -40.61
CA ILE A 358 2.82 -16.49 -41.85
C ILE A 358 1.52 -15.69 -41.72
N PHE A 359 1.50 -14.46 -42.24
CA PHE A 359 0.37 -13.53 -42.11
C PHE A 359 -0.94 -13.97 -42.79
N SER A 360 -0.91 -14.96 -43.68
CA SER A 360 -2.12 -15.59 -44.22
C SER A 360 -2.77 -16.55 -43.24
N ASN A 361 -2.03 -17.07 -42.26
CA ASN A 361 -2.59 -17.85 -41.16
C ASN A 361 -3.16 -16.89 -40.12
N THR A 362 -4.46 -16.94 -39.88
CA THR A 362 -5.17 -16.09 -38.91
C THR A 362 -5.77 -16.90 -37.76
N ASN A 363 -5.48 -18.20 -37.69
CA ASN A 363 -6.04 -19.10 -36.69
C ASN A 363 -5.14 -19.16 -35.45
N PHE A 364 -5.06 -18.04 -34.73
CA PHE A 364 -4.32 -17.93 -33.49
C PHE A 364 -5.21 -17.43 -32.36
N GLN A 365 -4.95 -17.91 -31.15
CA GLN A 365 -5.65 -17.54 -29.94
C GLN A 365 -4.64 -17.41 -28.79
N SER A 366 -4.94 -16.50 -27.86
CA SER A 366 -4.21 -16.35 -26.61
C SER A 366 -4.37 -17.58 -25.73
N ASP A 367 -3.36 -17.83 -24.90
CA ASP A 367 -3.46 -18.85 -23.86
C ASP A 367 -4.38 -18.37 -22.73
N GLU A 368 -4.84 -19.34 -21.92
CA GLU A 368 -5.42 -19.02 -20.62
C GLU A 368 -4.29 -18.66 -19.64
N LEU A 369 -4.27 -17.41 -19.17
CA LEU A 369 -3.27 -16.95 -18.21
C LEU A 369 -3.65 -17.36 -16.81
N GLN A 370 -2.63 -17.65 -16.00
CA GLN A 370 -2.81 -18.14 -14.64
C GLN A 370 -2.24 -17.16 -13.64
N THR A 371 -3.09 -16.72 -12.71
CA THR A 371 -2.70 -16.02 -11.50
C THR A 371 -2.89 -16.92 -10.28
N TYR A 372 -2.27 -16.54 -9.18
CA TYR A 372 -2.38 -17.27 -7.92
C TYR A 372 -2.21 -16.32 -6.74
N LEU A 373 -2.85 -16.66 -5.62
CA LEU A 373 -2.60 -16.05 -4.33
C LEU A 373 -1.65 -16.98 -3.56
N GLY A 374 -0.40 -16.55 -3.43
CA GLY A 374 0.62 -17.23 -2.64
C GLY A 374 0.67 -16.69 -1.21
N PRO A 375 1.45 -17.33 -0.32
CA PRO A 375 1.64 -16.81 1.03
C PRO A 375 2.32 -15.43 1.01
N PRO A 376 2.13 -14.62 2.07
CA PRO A 376 2.88 -13.39 2.31
C PRO A 376 4.39 -13.61 2.19
N GLN A 377 5.10 -12.63 1.64
CA GLN A 377 6.55 -12.64 1.42
C GLN A 377 7.28 -11.51 2.16
N LYS A 378 6.60 -10.38 2.40
CA LYS A 378 7.16 -9.17 3.02
C LYS A 378 6.37 -8.76 4.26
N LYS A 379 7.01 -8.04 5.18
CA LYS A 379 6.38 -7.60 6.42
C LYS A 379 5.09 -6.83 6.15
N PHE A 380 4.07 -7.09 6.97
CA PHE A 380 2.74 -6.44 6.90
C PHE A 380 1.93 -6.74 5.64
N GLU A 381 2.30 -7.74 4.85
CA GLU A 381 1.40 -8.30 3.84
C GLU A 381 0.30 -9.10 4.54
N TRP A 382 -0.93 -8.92 4.10
CA TRP A 382 -2.11 -9.47 4.77
C TRP A 382 -2.62 -10.70 4.01
N ASP A 383 -2.65 -11.85 4.66
CA ASP A 383 -3.10 -13.17 4.21
C ASP A 383 -2.40 -13.77 2.99
N ASN A 384 -2.16 -13.00 1.92
CA ASN A 384 -1.59 -13.48 0.67
C ASN A 384 -0.78 -12.40 -0.04
N LYS A 385 -0.04 -12.86 -1.05
CA LYS A 385 0.52 -12.05 -2.13
C LYS A 385 0.04 -12.59 -3.47
N ILE A 386 -0.57 -11.73 -4.28
CA ILE A 386 -0.94 -12.08 -5.66
C ILE A 386 0.30 -12.18 -6.54
N SER A 387 0.30 -13.12 -7.48
CA SER A 387 1.31 -13.26 -8.52
C SER A 387 0.72 -13.98 -9.73
N HIS A 388 1.51 -14.08 -10.80
CA HIS A 388 1.11 -14.73 -12.05
C HIS A 388 2.23 -15.57 -12.65
N GLN A 389 1.86 -16.50 -13.53
CA GLN A 389 2.83 -17.19 -14.38
C GLN A 389 3.45 -16.19 -15.37
N PRO A 390 4.74 -16.32 -15.72
CA PRO A 390 5.35 -15.50 -16.77
C PRO A 390 4.56 -15.62 -18.08
N PHE A 391 4.43 -14.52 -18.80
CA PHE A 391 3.73 -14.47 -20.08
C PHE A 391 4.49 -13.58 -21.07
N THR A 392 4.18 -13.73 -22.35
CA THR A 392 4.78 -12.98 -23.46
C THR A 392 3.68 -12.49 -24.39
N TYR A 393 3.78 -11.23 -24.80
CA TYR A 393 3.00 -10.69 -25.92
C TYR A 393 3.68 -11.10 -27.23
N HIS A 394 2.97 -11.81 -28.09
CA HIS A 394 3.36 -11.99 -29.49
C HIS A 394 2.53 -11.08 -30.37
N ILE A 395 3.19 -10.12 -30.99
CA ILE A 395 2.57 -9.08 -31.79
C ILE A 395 3.18 -9.15 -33.18
N ARG A 396 2.35 -9.16 -34.21
CA ARG A 396 2.79 -8.97 -35.59
C ARG A 396 1.99 -7.87 -36.26
N PHE A 397 2.56 -7.24 -37.26
CA PHE A 397 1.84 -6.26 -38.08
C PHE A 397 2.51 -6.13 -39.44
N GLN A 398 1.76 -5.62 -40.41
CA GLN A 398 2.25 -5.38 -41.76
C GLN A 398 2.35 -3.88 -42.03
N ARG A 399 3.28 -3.51 -42.90
CA ARG A 399 3.28 -2.19 -43.53
C ARG A 399 2.02 -2.04 -44.37
N ALA A 400 1.35 -0.89 -44.28
CA ALA A 400 0.20 -0.61 -45.13
C ALA A 400 0.62 -0.56 -46.62
N PRO A 401 -0.27 -0.98 -47.56
CA PRO A 401 0.04 -0.92 -48.98
C PRO A 401 0.51 0.47 -49.41
N GLN A 402 1.48 0.54 -50.32
CA GLN A 402 2.04 1.77 -50.90
C GLN A 402 2.82 2.68 -49.94
N SER A 403 2.89 2.37 -48.64
CA SER A 403 3.82 3.03 -47.71
C SER A 403 5.27 2.68 -48.05
N GLN A 404 6.18 3.65 -47.89
CA GLN A 404 7.62 3.52 -48.12
C GLN A 404 8.38 4.20 -46.98
N GLY A 405 9.66 3.87 -46.85
CA GLY A 405 10.52 4.50 -45.85
C GLY A 405 10.36 3.91 -44.46
N GLU A 406 11.17 4.41 -43.53
CA GLU A 406 11.15 3.96 -42.14
C GLU A 406 9.84 4.31 -41.45
N ILE A 407 9.36 3.43 -40.55
CA ILE A 407 8.21 3.72 -39.69
C ILE A 407 8.64 3.57 -38.23
N ASN A 408 8.59 4.67 -37.49
CA ASN A 408 8.86 4.68 -36.05
C ASN A 408 7.52 4.57 -35.30
N LEU A 409 7.40 3.57 -34.43
CA LEU A 409 6.15 3.25 -33.75
C LEU A 409 6.32 3.27 -32.24
N THR A 410 5.32 3.80 -31.54
CA THR A 410 5.09 3.49 -30.13
C THR A 410 4.03 2.39 -30.06
N VAL A 411 4.39 1.24 -29.52
CA VAL A 411 3.50 0.13 -29.24
C VAL A 411 2.92 0.33 -27.84
N ARG A 412 1.59 0.44 -27.75
CA ARG A 412 0.86 0.65 -26.49
C ARG A 412 -0.04 -0.54 -26.23
N ILE A 413 0.11 -1.17 -25.06
CA ILE A 413 -0.62 -2.38 -24.70
C ILE A 413 -1.51 -2.09 -23.49
N PHE A 414 -2.80 -2.38 -23.62
CA PHE A 414 -3.77 -2.24 -22.55
C PHE A 414 -4.63 -3.50 -22.41
N ILE A 415 -5.15 -3.73 -21.20
CA ILE A 415 -6.18 -4.74 -20.96
C ILE A 415 -7.37 -4.15 -20.21
N CYS A 416 -8.54 -4.74 -20.38
CA CYS A 416 -9.70 -4.45 -19.54
C CYS A 416 -10.59 -5.70 -19.41
N PRO A 417 -11.46 -5.77 -18.39
CA PRO A 417 -12.50 -6.79 -18.38
C PRO A 417 -13.41 -6.63 -19.61
N ALA A 418 -13.83 -7.75 -20.21
CA ALA A 418 -14.58 -7.71 -21.47
C ALA A 418 -15.92 -6.97 -21.37
N SER A 419 -16.57 -7.01 -20.21
CA SER A 419 -17.80 -6.25 -19.90
C SER A 419 -17.59 -4.73 -19.86
N GLN A 420 -16.34 -4.27 -19.71
CA GLN A 420 -15.97 -2.88 -19.52
C GLN A 420 -15.23 -2.29 -20.73
N SER A 421 -15.21 -2.95 -21.88
CA SER A 421 -14.36 -2.55 -23.02
C SER A 421 -14.70 -1.19 -23.62
N ASN A 422 -15.93 -0.71 -23.43
CA ASN A 422 -16.33 0.64 -23.81
C ASN A 422 -16.20 1.68 -22.69
N ASN A 423 -15.73 1.28 -21.50
CA ASN A 423 -15.40 2.19 -20.41
C ASN A 423 -13.91 2.55 -20.48
N ARG A 424 -13.59 3.77 -20.93
CA ARG A 424 -12.20 4.23 -21.07
C ARG A 424 -11.40 4.14 -19.76
N LEU A 425 -12.06 4.28 -18.61
CA LEU A 425 -11.44 4.26 -17.28
C LEU A 425 -11.10 2.85 -16.79
N SER A 426 -11.59 1.81 -17.45
CA SER A 426 -11.31 0.42 -17.10
C SER A 426 -10.11 -0.18 -17.85
N TRP A 427 -9.52 0.58 -18.78
CA TRP A 427 -8.33 0.15 -19.51
C TRP A 427 -7.06 0.36 -18.68
N ILE A 428 -6.42 -0.76 -18.36
CA ILE A 428 -5.19 -0.84 -17.58
C ILE A 428 -4.01 -0.85 -18.54
N GLU A 429 -3.06 0.07 -18.37
CA GLU A 429 -1.81 0.07 -19.12
C GLU A 429 -0.96 -1.13 -18.67
N MET A 430 -0.53 -1.92 -19.64
CA MET A 430 0.32 -3.10 -19.42
C MET A 430 1.74 -2.88 -19.90
N ASP A 431 1.91 -2.14 -20.99
CA ASP A 431 3.22 -1.86 -21.56
C ASP A 431 3.17 -0.70 -22.55
N LYS A 432 4.32 -0.03 -22.70
CA LYS A 432 4.55 1.00 -23.68
C LYS A 432 6.02 0.97 -24.08
N PHE A 433 6.26 0.72 -25.35
CA PHE A 433 7.62 0.60 -25.87
C PHE A 433 7.69 0.99 -27.32
N VAL A 434 8.89 1.21 -27.83
CA VAL A 434 9.07 1.67 -29.20
C VAL A 434 9.68 0.61 -30.07
N TYR A 435 9.25 0.65 -31.33
CA TYR A 435 9.71 -0.24 -32.37
C TYR A 435 9.97 0.54 -33.65
N ARG A 436 11.06 0.20 -34.34
CA ARG A 436 11.42 0.78 -35.65
C ARG A 436 11.27 -0.29 -36.72
N LEU A 437 10.31 -0.08 -37.62
CA LEU A 437 10.19 -0.89 -38.82
C LEU A 437 11.13 -0.33 -39.90
N ALA A 438 12.13 -1.13 -40.28
CA ALA A 438 13.10 -0.74 -41.30
C ALA A 438 12.42 -0.37 -42.63
N ALA A 439 13.04 0.54 -43.39
CA ALA A 439 12.48 1.07 -44.63
C ALA A 439 12.13 0.01 -45.68
N ASN A 440 12.90 -1.08 -45.74
CA ASN A 440 12.69 -2.20 -46.66
C ASN A 440 11.88 -3.36 -46.06
N ALA A 441 11.49 -3.28 -44.77
CA ALA A 441 10.71 -4.32 -44.13
C ALA A 441 9.22 -4.19 -44.49
N THR A 442 8.60 -5.32 -44.85
CA THR A 442 7.18 -5.42 -45.17
C THR A 442 6.31 -5.72 -43.95
N SER A 443 6.90 -6.25 -42.88
CA SER A 443 6.21 -6.66 -41.66
C SER A 443 7.17 -6.81 -40.48
N ALA A 444 6.61 -6.90 -39.27
CA ALA A 444 7.33 -7.23 -38.05
C ALA A 444 6.64 -8.34 -37.26
N VAL A 445 7.43 -9.07 -36.48
CA VAL A 445 6.99 -10.01 -35.44
C VAL A 445 7.80 -9.70 -34.18
N ILE A 446 7.11 -9.47 -33.07
CA ILE A 446 7.66 -9.03 -31.79
C ILE A 446 7.21 -10.04 -30.73
N SER A 447 8.16 -10.52 -29.92
CA SER A 447 7.87 -11.25 -28.68
C SER A 447 8.35 -10.38 -27.53
N ARG A 448 7.42 -9.95 -26.66
CA ARG A 448 7.72 -9.07 -25.53
C ARG A 448 7.27 -9.72 -24.21
N PRO A 449 8.21 -10.26 -23.42
CA PRO A 449 7.89 -10.83 -22.10
C PRO A 449 7.40 -9.79 -21.11
N ASP A 450 6.59 -10.22 -20.15
CA ASP A 450 6.07 -9.40 -19.04
C ASP A 450 7.15 -8.64 -18.26
N LEU A 451 8.34 -9.23 -18.13
CA LEU A 451 9.50 -8.67 -17.45
C LEU A 451 10.17 -7.49 -18.19
N HIS A 452 9.77 -7.21 -19.45
CA HIS A 452 10.17 -6.00 -20.17
C HIS A 452 9.19 -4.83 -20.00
N SER A 453 8.07 -5.03 -19.30
CA SER A 453 7.01 -4.01 -19.17
C SER A 453 7.53 -2.65 -18.67
N SER A 454 7.14 -1.57 -19.35
CA SER A 454 7.43 -0.19 -18.94
C SER A 454 6.69 0.27 -17.67
N VAL A 455 5.76 -0.54 -17.18
CA VAL A 455 4.90 -0.25 -16.01
C VAL A 455 5.56 -0.73 -14.73
N ILE A 456 6.28 -1.85 -14.79
CA ILE A 456 6.82 -2.51 -13.60
C ILE A 456 8.13 -1.86 -13.13
N LYS A 457 8.48 -2.08 -11.86
CA LYS A 457 9.85 -1.84 -11.37
C LYS A 457 10.81 -2.83 -12.06
N ARG A 458 11.47 -2.40 -13.13
CA ARG A 458 12.42 -3.25 -13.87
C ARG A 458 13.78 -3.32 -13.17
N GLU A 459 14.22 -4.54 -12.88
CA GLU A 459 15.58 -4.82 -12.44
C GLU A 459 16.56 -4.72 -13.61
N ARG A 460 17.82 -4.37 -13.35
CA ARG A 460 18.85 -4.25 -14.42
C ARG A 460 18.98 -5.53 -15.25
N GLY A 461 18.85 -6.70 -14.62
CA GLY A 461 18.90 -7.99 -15.32
C GLY A 461 17.80 -8.18 -16.37
N PHE A 462 16.65 -7.52 -16.19
CA PHE A 462 15.51 -7.62 -17.11
C PHE A 462 15.65 -6.76 -18.36
N MET A 463 16.74 -6.00 -18.51
CA MET A 463 17.00 -5.23 -19.75
C MET A 463 17.58 -6.11 -20.87
N THR A 464 18.07 -7.31 -20.54
CA THR A 464 18.71 -8.21 -21.50
C THR A 464 17.71 -8.69 -22.56
N GLY A 465 18.03 -8.48 -23.84
CA GLY A 465 17.19 -8.92 -24.96
C GLY A 465 15.94 -8.07 -25.18
N ASP A 466 15.83 -6.91 -24.54
CA ASP A 466 14.74 -5.97 -24.79
C ASP A 466 14.91 -5.31 -26.16
N VAL A 467 13.81 -5.28 -26.93
CA VAL A 467 13.75 -4.59 -28.23
C VAL A 467 14.04 -3.09 -28.13
N GLU A 468 13.82 -2.49 -26.96
CA GLU A 468 14.10 -1.07 -26.73
C GLU A 468 15.58 -0.74 -26.50
N GLN A 469 16.43 -1.75 -26.26
CA GLN A 469 17.83 -1.54 -25.91
C GLN A 469 18.56 -0.65 -26.92
N ASN A 470 18.23 -0.77 -28.21
CA ASN A 470 18.82 0.02 -29.31
C ASN A 470 18.39 1.49 -29.34
N PHE A 471 17.34 1.86 -28.60
CA PHE A 471 16.82 3.23 -28.54
C PHE A 471 17.13 3.92 -27.21
N THR A 472 17.71 3.19 -26.26
CA THR A 472 18.05 3.72 -24.94
C THR A 472 19.48 4.24 -24.90
N THR A 473 19.66 5.46 -24.39
CA THR A 473 20.98 5.87 -23.90
C THR A 473 21.16 5.31 -22.49
N ALA A 474 22.31 4.69 -22.21
CA ALA A 474 22.61 4.11 -20.90
C ALA A 474 22.57 5.22 -19.84
N ALA A 475 21.45 5.31 -19.11
CA ALA A 475 21.34 6.16 -17.95
C ALA A 475 22.02 5.42 -16.79
N THR A 476 23.05 6.03 -16.21
CA THR A 476 23.69 5.56 -14.98
C THR A 476 22.70 5.74 -13.82
N GLY A 477 22.15 4.67 -13.26
CA GLY A 477 21.21 4.75 -12.13
C GLY A 477 20.45 3.46 -11.84
N PHE A 478 19.61 3.49 -10.80
CA PHE A 478 18.66 2.41 -10.46
C PHE A 478 17.22 2.90 -10.68
N CYS A 479 16.36 2.01 -11.17
CA CYS A 479 14.93 2.28 -11.36
C CYS A 479 14.17 1.69 -10.19
N GLU A 480 14.06 2.48 -9.14
CA GLU A 480 13.59 2.00 -7.85
C GLU A 480 12.09 2.20 -7.64
N CYS A 481 11.50 3.14 -8.38
CA CYS A 481 10.05 3.32 -8.51
C CYS A 481 9.51 2.38 -9.58
N GLY A 482 8.30 1.84 -9.42
CA GLY A 482 7.55 1.15 -10.47
C GLY A 482 6.46 0.26 -9.89
N TRP A 483 5.46 -0.10 -10.70
CA TRP A 483 4.41 -1.00 -10.27
C TRP A 483 4.98 -2.38 -9.91
N PRO A 484 4.42 -3.11 -8.94
CA PRO A 484 4.90 -4.46 -8.63
C PRO A 484 4.63 -5.41 -9.79
N ARG A 485 5.66 -6.13 -10.27
CA ARG A 485 5.51 -7.12 -11.36
C ARG A 485 4.43 -8.15 -11.04
N ASN A 486 4.39 -8.63 -9.79
CA ASN A 486 3.42 -9.63 -9.34
C ASN A 486 1.95 -9.16 -9.45
N MET A 487 1.72 -7.86 -9.59
CA MET A 487 0.40 -7.23 -9.73
C MET A 487 0.14 -6.70 -11.15
N LEU A 488 0.93 -7.13 -12.14
CA LEU A 488 0.77 -6.69 -13.53
C LEU A 488 -0.59 -7.16 -14.08
N LEU A 489 -0.94 -8.43 -13.86
CA LEU A 489 -2.26 -8.99 -14.17
C LEU A 489 -3.20 -8.92 -12.95
N PRO A 490 -4.49 -8.57 -13.14
CA PRO A 490 -5.53 -8.75 -12.14
C PRO A 490 -5.76 -10.23 -11.83
N ARG A 491 -6.38 -10.54 -10.67
CA ARG A 491 -6.63 -11.91 -10.23
C ARG A 491 -7.40 -12.73 -11.28
N GLY A 492 -8.51 -12.24 -11.83
CA GLY A 492 -9.43 -13.10 -12.59
C GLY A 492 -10.21 -14.06 -11.67
N THR A 493 -10.90 -15.04 -12.26
CA THR A 493 -11.78 -15.96 -11.54
C THR A 493 -11.38 -17.42 -11.75
N VAL A 494 -11.91 -18.32 -10.93
CA VAL A 494 -11.66 -19.77 -11.08
C VAL A 494 -12.23 -20.29 -12.39
N GLN A 495 -13.41 -19.79 -12.77
CA GLN A 495 -14.08 -20.15 -14.02
C GLN A 495 -13.37 -19.61 -15.26
N GLY A 496 -12.50 -18.63 -15.09
CA GLY A 496 -11.90 -17.84 -16.16
C GLY A 496 -12.70 -16.59 -16.42
N GLU A 497 -12.10 -15.44 -16.14
CA GLU A 497 -12.68 -14.15 -16.47
C GLU A 497 -12.28 -13.78 -17.91
N GLN A 498 -13.21 -13.20 -18.67
CA GLN A 498 -12.97 -12.77 -20.05
C GLN A 498 -12.39 -11.36 -20.08
N TRP A 499 -11.28 -11.20 -20.79
CA TRP A 499 -10.53 -9.95 -20.90
C TRP A 499 -10.33 -9.55 -22.35
N ARG A 500 -10.20 -8.24 -22.58
CA ARG A 500 -9.73 -7.69 -23.85
C ARG A 500 -8.27 -7.31 -23.75
N LEU A 501 -7.52 -7.57 -24.81
CA LEU A 501 -6.15 -7.12 -25.03
C LEU A 501 -6.16 -6.16 -26.20
N CYS A 502 -5.82 -4.90 -25.97
CA CYS A 502 -5.69 -3.89 -27.01
C CYS A 502 -4.20 -3.62 -27.28
N VAL A 503 -3.81 -3.66 -28.55
CA VAL A 503 -2.55 -3.10 -29.03
C VAL A 503 -2.87 -1.92 -29.94
N PHE A 504 -2.31 -0.76 -29.61
CA PHE A 504 -2.41 0.46 -30.39
C PHE A 504 -1.01 0.88 -30.84
N LEU A 505 -0.81 1.02 -32.14
CA LEU A 505 0.42 1.47 -32.76
C LEU A 505 0.28 2.96 -33.11
N SER A 506 0.98 3.83 -32.39
CA SER A 506 1.01 5.28 -32.68
C SER A 506 2.32 5.71 -33.33
N ASP A 507 2.30 6.83 -34.05
CA ASP A 507 3.48 7.41 -34.67
C ASP A 507 4.45 7.95 -33.62
N ASN A 508 5.61 7.33 -33.51
CA ASN A 508 6.62 7.74 -32.54
C ASN A 508 7.31 9.07 -32.88
N ASP A 509 7.28 9.51 -34.14
CA ASP A 509 7.84 10.82 -34.50
C ASP A 509 6.98 11.95 -33.93
N VAL A 510 5.67 11.70 -33.75
CA VAL A 510 4.74 12.57 -33.02
C VAL A 510 4.92 12.41 -31.50
N ASP A 511 4.97 11.16 -31.03
CA ASP A 511 4.99 10.86 -29.60
C ASP A 511 6.30 11.25 -28.90
N SER A 512 7.46 11.05 -29.52
CA SER A 512 8.76 11.08 -28.84
C SER A 512 9.36 12.47 -28.69
N ILE A 513 9.78 12.84 -27.48
CA ILE A 513 10.60 14.06 -27.26
C ILE A 513 12.09 13.85 -27.55
N GLY A 514 12.50 12.69 -28.08
CA GLY A 514 13.90 12.39 -28.38
C GLY A 514 14.76 12.03 -27.16
N ILE A 515 14.15 11.87 -25.98
CA ILE A 515 14.81 11.53 -24.73
C ILE A 515 14.43 10.10 -24.34
N ARG A 516 15.43 9.24 -24.13
CA ARG A 516 15.23 7.84 -23.76
C ARG A 516 16.32 7.32 -22.82
N SER A 517 15.89 7.04 -21.61
CA SER A 517 16.71 6.37 -20.60
C SER A 517 16.49 4.87 -20.64
N THR A 518 17.51 4.11 -20.26
CA THR A 518 17.42 2.68 -19.89
C THR A 518 16.53 2.41 -18.67
N CYS A 519 15.85 3.42 -18.11
CA CYS A 519 15.05 3.25 -16.92
C CYS A 519 13.66 2.71 -17.24
N GLY A 520 13.29 1.60 -16.58
CA GLY A 520 12.25 0.70 -17.07
C GLY A 520 10.85 0.85 -16.48
N SER A 521 10.60 1.85 -15.63
CA SER A 521 9.28 2.11 -15.00
C SER A 521 8.65 3.43 -15.49
N MET A 522 8.92 3.75 -16.74
CA MET A 522 8.56 5.02 -17.38
C MET A 522 7.08 5.37 -17.24
N SER A 523 6.18 4.38 -17.33
CA SER A 523 4.74 4.62 -17.38
C SER A 523 4.21 5.38 -16.16
N PHE A 524 4.62 4.98 -14.94
CA PHE A 524 4.15 5.60 -13.69
C PHE A 524 5.21 6.44 -12.98
N CYS A 525 6.49 6.27 -13.28
CA CYS A 525 7.57 6.90 -12.54
C CYS A 525 8.38 7.90 -13.37
N GLY A 526 8.16 7.99 -14.68
CA GLY A 526 8.96 8.83 -15.57
C GLY A 526 10.43 8.37 -15.60
N SER A 527 11.34 9.29 -15.94
CA SER A 527 12.78 9.02 -16.04
C SER A 527 13.56 9.90 -15.08
N SER A 528 14.59 9.32 -14.45
CA SER A 528 15.44 10.06 -13.52
C SER A 528 16.20 11.17 -14.25
N GLY A 529 15.99 12.42 -13.83
CA GLY A 529 16.68 13.60 -14.37
C GLY A 529 16.31 13.95 -15.82
N GLN A 530 15.22 13.40 -16.35
CA GLN A 530 14.82 13.53 -17.75
C GLN A 530 13.30 13.73 -17.86
N ALA A 531 12.86 14.51 -18.85
CA ALA A 531 11.44 14.71 -19.09
C ALA A 531 10.72 13.40 -19.51
N TYR A 532 9.42 13.32 -19.24
CA TYR A 532 8.59 12.19 -19.65
C TYR A 532 8.65 12.00 -21.18
N PRO A 533 8.97 10.79 -21.69
CA PRO A 533 9.49 10.59 -23.05
C PRO A 533 8.40 10.62 -24.15
N ASP A 534 7.13 10.59 -23.76
CA ASP A 534 5.97 10.50 -24.64
C ASP A 534 5.09 11.76 -24.49
N ARG A 535 4.98 12.58 -25.54
CA ARG A 535 4.22 13.84 -25.59
C ARG A 535 2.73 13.64 -25.41
N ARG A 536 2.20 12.45 -25.70
CA ARG A 536 0.76 12.19 -25.58
C ARG A 536 0.33 12.31 -24.14
N MET A 537 -0.95 12.67 -23.95
CA MET A 537 -1.56 12.61 -22.63
C MET A 537 -1.40 11.20 -22.06
N MET A 538 -1.00 11.11 -20.79
CA MET A 538 -0.79 9.83 -20.14
C MET A 538 -2.10 9.03 -20.12
N GLY A 539 -2.04 7.78 -20.58
CA GLY A 539 -3.22 6.95 -20.86
C GLY A 539 -3.71 6.98 -22.30
N TYR A 540 -3.09 7.75 -23.21
CA TYR A 540 -3.42 7.71 -24.64
C TYR A 540 -3.39 6.27 -25.19
N PRO A 541 -4.43 5.81 -25.90
CA PRO A 541 -5.54 6.61 -26.45
C PRO A 541 -6.77 6.80 -25.52
N PHE A 542 -6.81 6.16 -24.36
CA PHE A 542 -7.97 6.13 -23.46
C PHE A 542 -8.02 7.25 -22.42
N ALA A 543 -7.04 8.15 -22.44
CA ALA A 543 -6.95 9.30 -21.53
C ALA A 543 -8.19 10.21 -21.58
N THR A 544 -8.81 10.33 -22.76
CA THR A 544 -10.03 11.10 -23.01
C THR A 544 -11.04 10.26 -23.78
N PRO A 545 -12.31 10.70 -23.92
CA PRO A 545 -13.19 10.19 -24.97
C PRO A 545 -12.49 10.18 -26.34
N VAL A 546 -12.81 9.17 -27.16
CA VAL A 546 -12.17 8.95 -28.47
C VAL A 546 -13.16 9.20 -29.61
N SER A 547 -12.68 9.75 -30.72
CA SER A 547 -13.44 9.92 -31.98
C SER A 547 -12.71 9.31 -33.17
N LEU A 548 -13.41 9.22 -34.29
CA LEU A 548 -12.85 8.95 -35.61
C LEU A 548 -13.18 10.11 -36.55
N GLY A 549 -12.28 10.40 -37.50
CA GLY A 549 -12.49 11.32 -38.61
C GLY A 549 -12.66 12.77 -38.20
N ASN A 550 -12.02 13.21 -37.10
CA ASN A 550 -12.14 14.57 -36.54
C ASN A 550 -13.60 15.03 -36.31
N THR A 551 -14.50 14.10 -36.03
CA THR A 551 -15.93 14.40 -35.87
C THR A 551 -16.26 15.14 -34.57
N ASN A 552 -15.32 15.23 -33.62
CA ASN A 552 -15.55 15.71 -32.25
C ASN A 552 -16.74 15.02 -31.57
N GLN A 553 -17.05 13.79 -32.00
CA GLN A 553 -18.10 12.96 -31.43
C GLN A 553 -17.48 11.69 -30.87
N ALA A 554 -17.74 11.44 -29.58
CA ALA A 554 -17.24 10.25 -28.92
C ALA A 554 -17.87 9.00 -29.53
N VAL A 555 -17.05 8.01 -29.85
CA VAL A 555 -17.48 6.69 -30.35
C VAL A 555 -17.20 5.60 -29.32
N GLN A 556 -17.87 4.46 -29.47
CA GLN A 556 -17.59 3.27 -28.67
C GLN A 556 -16.18 2.74 -28.99
N ILE A 557 -15.40 2.40 -27.96
CA ILE A 557 -14.00 2.00 -28.08
C ILE A 557 -13.85 0.76 -28.97
N GLU A 558 -14.66 -0.28 -28.76
CA GLU A 558 -14.61 -1.51 -29.57
C GLU A 558 -14.87 -1.22 -31.06
N ASN A 559 -15.77 -0.28 -31.35
CA ASN A 559 -16.04 0.15 -32.72
C ASN A 559 -14.88 0.96 -33.31
N ALA A 560 -14.29 1.86 -32.51
CA ALA A 560 -13.14 2.64 -32.92
C ALA A 560 -11.96 1.74 -33.29
N MET A 561 -11.58 0.82 -32.38
CA MET A 561 -10.43 -0.06 -32.56
C MET A 561 -10.62 -1.08 -33.67
N SER A 562 -11.86 -1.47 -33.99
CA SER A 562 -12.13 -2.36 -35.13
C SER A 562 -12.08 -1.67 -36.50
N THR A 563 -12.21 -0.33 -36.52
CA THR A 563 -12.16 0.48 -37.75
C THR A 563 -10.74 0.92 -38.12
N LEU A 564 -9.85 1.04 -37.13
CA LEU A 564 -8.48 1.50 -37.31
C LEU A 564 -7.60 0.40 -37.91
N SER A 565 -6.66 0.77 -38.79
CA SER A 565 -5.66 -0.18 -39.30
C SER A 565 -4.49 -0.37 -38.32
N ASN A 566 -4.20 0.63 -37.49
CA ASN A 566 -3.08 0.66 -36.57
C ASN A 566 -3.42 0.24 -35.13
N ALA A 567 -4.63 -0.27 -34.90
CA ALA A 567 -5.06 -0.76 -33.59
C ALA A 567 -5.84 -2.06 -33.73
N SER A 568 -5.79 -2.91 -32.71
CA SER A 568 -6.67 -4.06 -32.66
C SER A 568 -6.94 -4.54 -31.24
N ILE A 569 -8.07 -5.22 -31.06
CA ILE A 569 -8.49 -5.85 -29.81
C ILE A 569 -8.63 -7.36 -30.04
N SER A 570 -8.02 -8.15 -29.17
CA SER A 570 -8.24 -9.60 -29.07
C SER A 570 -8.80 -9.97 -27.70
N SER A 571 -9.28 -11.21 -27.54
CA SER A 571 -9.77 -11.73 -26.27
C SER A 571 -8.78 -12.72 -25.66
N PHE A 572 -8.76 -12.79 -24.33
CA PHE A 572 -8.06 -13.83 -23.58
C PHE A 572 -8.76 -14.09 -22.25
N ILE A 573 -8.29 -15.12 -21.55
CA ILE A 573 -8.87 -15.54 -20.26
C ILE A 573 -7.82 -15.41 -19.17
N ILE A 574 -8.22 -14.87 -18.02
CA ILE A 574 -7.43 -14.92 -16.79
C ILE A 574 -8.12 -15.86 -15.81
N LYS A 575 -7.42 -16.90 -15.38
CA LYS A 575 -7.83 -17.83 -14.33
C LYS A 575 -7.03 -17.61 -13.06
N ASN A 576 -7.71 -17.73 -11.92
CA ASN A 576 -7.07 -17.82 -10.62
C ASN A 576 -7.35 -19.18 -10.00
N ASN A 577 -6.31 -19.96 -9.74
CA ASN A 577 -6.46 -21.32 -9.20
C ASN A 577 -6.79 -21.35 -7.70
N VAL A 578 -6.89 -20.19 -7.04
CA VAL A 578 -7.29 -20.09 -5.62
C VAL A 578 -8.78 -19.80 -5.52
N THR A 579 -9.55 -20.84 -5.16
CA THR A 579 -11.02 -20.84 -5.06
C THR A 579 -11.57 -20.11 -3.84
N VAL A 580 -10.76 -19.90 -2.79
CA VAL A 580 -11.21 -19.34 -1.51
C VAL A 580 -10.10 -18.47 -0.92
N SER A 581 -10.43 -17.26 -0.47
CA SER A 581 -9.52 -16.44 0.36
C SER A 581 -9.03 -17.27 1.55
N PRO A 582 -7.78 -17.15 2.01
CA PRO A 582 -7.38 -17.64 3.31
C PRO A 582 -8.33 -17.07 4.36
N PRO A 583 -9.03 -17.93 5.10
CA PRO A 583 -8.93 -17.95 6.53
C PRO A 583 -8.32 -16.77 7.27
N VAL A 584 -9.21 -16.00 7.85
CA VAL A 584 -8.88 -15.08 8.92
C VAL A 584 -9.53 -15.69 10.17
N PRO A 585 -8.84 -15.84 11.31
CA PRO A 585 -9.51 -15.88 12.62
C PRO A 585 -10.46 -14.68 12.72
N ALA A 586 -11.54 -14.79 13.50
CA ALA A 586 -12.45 -13.66 13.75
C ALA A 586 -11.62 -12.38 13.88
N VAL A 587 -12.01 -11.36 13.11
CA VAL A 587 -11.37 -10.04 13.09
C VAL A 587 -10.84 -9.78 14.48
N ASP A 588 -9.54 -9.58 14.55
CA ASP A 588 -8.83 -9.06 15.71
C ASP A 588 -9.49 -7.71 15.98
N THR A 589 -10.63 -7.77 16.67
CA THR A 589 -11.50 -6.66 17.03
C THR A 589 -10.85 -6.03 18.25
N TRP A 590 -9.61 -5.58 18.04
CA TRP A 590 -8.97 -4.54 18.84
C TRP A 590 -9.72 -3.21 18.73
N SER A 591 -10.81 -3.17 17.98
CA SER A 591 -11.78 -2.11 18.01
C SER A 591 -13.05 -2.66 18.66
N PRO A 592 -13.48 -2.16 19.83
CA PRO A 592 -12.94 -1.02 20.57
C PRO A 592 -11.94 -1.42 21.68
N TRP A 593 -10.97 -2.34 21.50
CA TRP A 593 -10.13 -2.88 22.59
C TRP A 593 -8.60 -2.72 22.38
N GLN A 594 -7.90 -2.02 23.29
CA GLN A 594 -6.44 -1.87 23.28
C GLN A 594 -5.75 -2.88 24.21
N GLN A 595 -4.57 -3.39 23.82
CA GLN A 595 -3.73 -4.19 24.71
C GLN A 595 -3.01 -3.28 25.70
N LEU A 596 -3.09 -3.58 27.00
CA LEU A 596 -2.22 -2.95 27.99
C LEU A 596 -0.85 -3.63 27.98
N GLY A 597 0.22 -2.84 27.99
CA GLY A 597 1.56 -3.32 28.28
C GLY A 597 1.65 -3.77 29.74
N VAL A 598 2.35 -4.86 30.00
CA VAL A 598 2.60 -5.37 31.35
C VAL A 598 3.97 -4.86 31.78
N ASP A 599 4.01 -3.98 32.77
CA ASP A 599 5.22 -3.46 33.41
C ASP A 599 5.12 -3.82 34.90
N ASP A 600 6.12 -4.47 35.49
CA ASP A 600 6.08 -4.96 36.88
C ASP A 600 6.85 -4.08 37.88
N GLY A 601 7.19 -2.85 37.50
CA GLY A 601 7.74 -1.90 38.44
C GLY A 601 9.20 -2.14 38.86
N THR A 602 9.99 -2.88 38.07
CA THR A 602 11.46 -2.85 38.24
C THR A 602 12.09 -1.73 37.41
N ASN A 603 12.03 -0.51 37.96
CA ASN A 603 12.96 0.54 37.54
C ASN A 603 14.38 0.19 38.04
N GLU A 604 15.34 0.28 37.12
CA GLU A 604 16.79 0.39 37.34
C GLU A 604 17.56 -0.85 37.84
N GLN A 605 18.42 -1.38 36.95
CA GLN A 605 19.59 -2.26 37.24
C GLN A 605 19.42 -3.78 37.46
N SER A 606 18.56 -4.48 36.71
CA SER A 606 18.69 -5.95 36.62
C SER A 606 19.64 -6.34 35.47
N THR A 607 20.84 -6.79 35.83
CA THR A 607 21.76 -7.50 34.93
C THR A 607 21.04 -8.66 34.22
N PRO A 608 21.38 -8.97 32.95
CA PRO A 608 20.75 -10.08 32.23
C PRO A 608 21.00 -11.39 33.01
N ILE A 609 19.96 -11.94 33.62
CA ILE A 609 20.00 -13.31 34.13
C ILE A 609 20.09 -14.22 32.92
N ALA A 610 21.07 -15.13 32.92
CA ALA A 610 21.42 -16.00 31.82
C ALA A 610 20.20 -16.54 31.06
N SER A 611 20.22 -16.38 29.74
CA SER A 611 19.21 -16.86 28.80
C SER A 611 19.05 -18.38 28.91
N PHE A 612 18.03 -18.86 29.60
CA PHE A 612 17.56 -20.22 29.45
C PHE A 612 16.76 -20.31 28.14
N ARG A 613 17.42 -20.68 27.05
CA ARG A 613 16.74 -21.14 25.83
C ARG A 613 16.19 -22.54 26.10
N SER A 614 14.89 -22.64 26.27
CA SER A 614 14.19 -23.92 26.27
C SER A 614 13.20 -23.89 25.11
N ASP A 615 13.57 -24.50 23.98
CA ASP A 615 12.67 -24.72 22.84
C ASP A 615 11.57 -25.77 23.15
N SER A 616 11.50 -26.22 24.42
CA SER A 616 10.59 -27.26 24.90
C SER A 616 9.42 -26.66 25.69
N PRO A 617 8.18 -27.14 25.49
CA PRO A 617 7.04 -26.80 26.35
C PRO A 617 7.35 -27.11 27.82
N SER A 618 6.94 -26.24 28.74
CA SER A 618 7.17 -26.47 30.16
C SER A 618 6.47 -27.75 30.64
N GLY A 619 7.09 -28.52 31.54
CA GLY A 619 6.46 -29.68 32.18
C GLY A 619 5.32 -29.35 33.16
N PHE A 620 4.96 -28.07 33.33
CA PHE A 620 4.02 -27.63 34.35
C PHE A 620 2.56 -27.98 34.00
N THR A 621 1.91 -28.64 34.95
CA THR A 621 0.46 -28.85 35.01
C THR A 621 -0.06 -28.35 36.36
N GLY A 622 -1.36 -28.06 36.44
CA GLY A 622 -2.01 -27.61 37.66
C GLY A 622 -2.35 -26.13 37.66
N VAL A 623 -2.58 -25.58 38.85
CA VAL A 623 -3.04 -24.21 39.03
C VAL A 623 -1.85 -23.25 38.91
N LEU A 624 -1.99 -22.26 38.05
CA LEU A 624 -1.04 -21.19 37.81
C LEU A 624 -1.70 -19.84 38.09
N ARG A 625 -0.89 -18.88 38.54
CA ARG A 625 -1.32 -17.50 38.76
C ARG A 625 -0.35 -16.53 38.08
N VAL A 626 -0.91 -15.59 37.31
CA VAL A 626 -0.16 -14.49 36.71
C VAL A 626 -0.59 -13.20 37.39
N LEU A 627 0.37 -12.49 37.98
CA LEU A 627 0.17 -11.13 38.52
C LEU A 627 0.19 -10.11 37.38
N ILE A 628 -0.70 -9.13 37.45
CA ILE A 628 -0.82 -8.02 36.53
C ILE A 628 -0.91 -6.74 37.38
N ASP A 629 0.16 -5.95 37.40
CA ASP A 629 0.42 -4.82 38.30
C ASP A 629 -0.38 -3.55 37.92
N ASP A 630 -0.79 -2.73 38.91
CA ASP A 630 -1.74 -1.60 38.80
C ASP A 630 -1.19 -0.36 38.09
N ALA A 631 0.12 -0.24 37.86
CA ALA A 631 0.70 0.96 37.25
C ALA A 631 0.15 1.24 35.82
N ALA A 632 -0.39 0.22 35.14
CA ALA A 632 -1.08 0.36 33.85
C ALA A 632 -2.60 0.61 33.94
N MET A 633 -3.23 0.34 35.09
CA MET A 633 -4.69 0.45 35.29
C MET A 633 -5.15 1.78 35.90
N THR A 634 -4.24 2.56 36.50
CA THR A 634 -4.56 3.87 37.10
C THR A 634 -5.03 4.95 36.11
N LEU A 635 -4.94 4.70 34.80
CA LEU A 635 -5.32 5.66 33.75
C LEU A 635 -6.71 5.44 33.13
N VAL A 636 -7.46 4.42 33.53
CA VAL A 636 -8.68 4.03 32.81
C VAL A 636 -9.73 3.46 33.74
N ASN A 637 -10.76 4.27 34.06
CA ASN A 637 -12.01 3.89 34.74
C ASN A 637 -12.77 2.81 33.93
N LEU A 638 -12.22 1.60 33.82
CA LEU A 638 -12.73 0.54 32.96
C LEU A 638 -13.13 -0.66 33.81
N ASN A 639 -14.44 -0.90 33.86
CA ASN A 639 -15.02 -2.03 34.59
C ASN A 639 -14.96 -3.33 33.80
N THR A 640 -14.35 -3.33 32.61
CA THR A 640 -14.45 -4.45 31.67
C THR A 640 -13.13 -4.77 31.01
N ILE A 641 -12.76 -6.07 30.97
CA ILE A 641 -11.52 -6.56 30.38
C ILE A 641 -11.75 -7.81 29.51
N ARG A 642 -10.77 -8.16 28.66
CA ARG A 642 -10.60 -9.53 28.12
C ARG A 642 -9.19 -10.03 28.39
N VAL A 643 -9.03 -11.34 28.55
CA VAL A 643 -7.75 -11.99 28.83
C VAL A 643 -7.28 -12.76 27.60
N ARG A 644 -6.04 -12.55 27.17
CA ARG A 644 -5.41 -13.33 26.10
C ARG A 644 -4.63 -14.50 26.70
N PHE A 645 -5.00 -15.72 26.34
CA PHE A 645 -4.18 -16.91 26.58
C PHE A 645 -3.20 -17.09 25.43
N GLN A 646 -1.93 -17.26 25.77
CA GLN A 646 -0.85 -17.38 24.81
C GLN A 646 -0.76 -18.82 24.29
N GLY A 647 -0.76 -19.00 22.98
CA GLY A 647 -0.60 -20.32 22.39
C GLY A 647 0.84 -20.84 22.48
N ARG A 648 0.99 -22.15 22.33
CA ARG A 648 2.28 -22.87 22.36
C ARG A 648 3.17 -22.65 21.13
N GLY A 649 2.74 -21.83 20.18
CA GLY A 649 3.38 -21.78 18.88
C GLY A 649 3.28 -23.10 18.11
N PRO A 650 3.68 -23.10 16.83
CA PRO A 650 3.39 -24.19 15.92
C PRO A 650 4.10 -25.50 16.28
N GLY A 651 3.37 -26.62 16.20
CA GLY A 651 3.92 -27.96 16.38
C GLY A 651 4.05 -28.42 17.83
N ASN A 652 3.59 -27.60 18.79
CA ASN A 652 3.65 -27.88 20.22
C ASN A 652 2.29 -28.28 20.82
N GLY A 653 1.29 -28.47 19.98
CA GLY A 653 -0.07 -28.89 20.32
C GLY A 653 -0.87 -27.80 21.04
N SER A 654 -2.14 -28.08 21.27
CA SER A 654 -2.98 -27.27 22.15
C SER A 654 -2.82 -27.65 23.62
N TYR A 655 -3.24 -26.76 24.53
CA TYR A 655 -3.38 -27.10 25.95
C TYR A 655 -4.78 -26.85 26.48
N GLY A 656 -5.20 -27.72 27.39
CA GLY A 656 -6.44 -27.51 28.11
C GLY A 656 -6.26 -26.54 29.28
N VAL A 657 -7.20 -25.62 29.41
CA VAL A 657 -7.45 -24.84 30.62
C VAL A 657 -8.77 -25.33 31.20
N SER A 658 -8.72 -25.96 32.37
CA SER A 658 -9.92 -26.54 33.01
C SER A 658 -10.71 -25.52 33.83
N SER A 659 -10.07 -24.42 34.24
CA SER A 659 -10.73 -23.28 34.88
C SER A 659 -9.86 -22.05 34.74
N ALA A 660 -10.49 -20.87 34.62
CA ALA A 660 -9.80 -19.58 34.67
C ALA A 660 -10.70 -18.50 35.29
N TYR A 661 -10.11 -17.62 36.09
CA TYR A 661 -10.81 -16.50 36.74
C TYR A 661 -9.85 -15.35 37.06
N VAL A 662 -10.41 -14.16 37.25
CA VAL A 662 -9.67 -12.97 37.68
C VAL A 662 -9.97 -12.68 39.15
N GLY A 663 -8.92 -12.45 39.93
CA GLY A 663 -8.98 -12.00 41.31
C GLY A 663 -8.23 -10.69 41.51
N VAL A 664 -8.48 -10.00 42.62
CA VAL A 664 -7.82 -8.75 43.02
C VAL A 664 -6.75 -9.04 44.07
N ARG A 665 -5.58 -8.38 44.01
CA ARG A 665 -4.53 -8.45 45.04
C ARG A 665 -4.91 -7.63 46.29
N GLN A 666 -4.66 -8.16 47.49
CA GLN A 666 -4.76 -7.43 48.75
C GLN A 666 -3.47 -7.58 49.58
N GLY A 667 -2.62 -6.55 49.53
CA GLY A 667 -1.31 -6.54 50.20
C GLY A 667 -0.31 -7.53 49.57
N ASN A 668 0.56 -8.13 50.39
CA ASN A 668 1.46 -9.22 49.98
C ASN A 668 0.78 -10.60 50.01
N THR A 669 -0.50 -10.63 50.42
CA THR A 669 -1.25 -11.86 50.56
C THR A 669 -2.01 -12.15 49.26
N LEU A 670 -1.95 -13.40 48.80
CA LEU A 670 -2.66 -13.89 47.62
C LEU A 670 -4.19 -14.09 47.87
N ASN A 671 -4.74 -13.33 48.81
CA ASN A 671 -6.07 -13.54 49.37
C ASN A 671 -7.19 -12.99 48.49
N LEU A 672 -8.09 -13.88 48.12
CA LEU A 672 -9.41 -13.57 47.60
C LEU A 672 -10.28 -12.99 48.73
N ARG A 673 -11.13 -12.01 48.41
CA ARG A 673 -12.18 -11.51 49.30
C ARG A 673 -13.18 -12.64 49.62
N PRO A 674 -13.49 -12.98 50.88
CA PRO A 674 -14.53 -13.97 51.18
C PRO A 674 -15.92 -13.43 50.81
N GLY A 675 -16.63 -14.11 49.89
CA GLY A 675 -18.06 -13.89 49.64
C GLY A 675 -18.49 -13.26 48.29
N SER A 676 -17.62 -13.13 47.27
CA SER A 676 -18.03 -12.57 45.97
C SER A 676 -17.83 -13.55 44.80
N ASN A 677 -18.86 -13.68 43.96
CA ASN A 677 -18.84 -14.32 42.64
C ASN A 677 -17.64 -13.80 41.81
N ALA A 678 -16.51 -14.52 41.80
CA ALA A 678 -15.39 -14.18 40.92
C ALA A 678 -15.84 -14.42 39.46
N PRO A 679 -15.76 -13.42 38.58
CA PRO A 679 -16.25 -13.57 37.23
C PRO A 679 -15.35 -14.60 36.52
N PRO A 680 -15.92 -15.71 36.01
CA PRO A 680 -15.15 -16.73 35.32
C PRO A 680 -14.62 -16.13 34.02
N ILE A 681 -13.37 -16.42 33.69
CA ILE A 681 -12.88 -16.18 32.34
C ILE A 681 -13.48 -17.27 31.47
N THR A 682 -14.37 -16.89 30.58
CA THR A 682 -15.03 -17.82 29.66
C THR A 682 -14.57 -17.59 28.23
N ILE A 683 -14.72 -18.61 27.40
CA ILE A 683 -14.58 -18.52 25.94
C ILE A 683 -15.84 -19.13 25.33
N ALA A 684 -16.59 -18.34 24.58
CA ALA A 684 -17.91 -18.72 24.07
C ALA A 684 -18.84 -19.24 25.20
N GLY A 685 -18.78 -18.61 26.37
CA GLY A 685 -19.55 -18.96 27.57
C GLY A 685 -19.07 -20.20 28.33
N GLN A 686 -17.97 -20.85 27.91
CA GLN A 686 -17.42 -22.02 28.59
C GLN A 686 -16.25 -21.63 29.51
N SER A 687 -16.26 -22.13 30.75
CA SER A 687 -15.20 -21.90 31.76
C SER A 687 -14.01 -22.85 31.65
N SER A 688 -14.18 -23.93 30.86
CA SER A 688 -13.09 -24.78 30.42
C SER A 688 -12.95 -24.69 28.91
N PHE A 689 -11.71 -24.61 28.42
CA PHE A 689 -11.44 -24.35 27.02
C PHE A 689 -10.07 -24.90 26.62
N THR A 690 -9.91 -25.13 25.33
CA THR A 690 -8.62 -25.53 24.76
C THR A 690 -7.97 -24.29 24.16
N VAL A 691 -6.77 -23.96 24.65
CA VAL A 691 -5.94 -22.91 24.07
C VAL A 691 -5.19 -23.53 22.89
N PRO A 692 -5.47 -23.07 21.64
CA PRO A 692 -4.79 -23.57 20.46
C PRO A 692 -3.35 -23.07 20.42
N GLU A 693 -2.54 -23.63 19.50
CA GLU A 693 -1.15 -23.22 19.27
C GLU A 693 -0.99 -21.71 19.01
N THR A 694 -2.03 -21.05 18.49
CA THR A 694 -2.07 -19.61 18.18
C THR A 694 -2.47 -18.72 19.37
N GLY A 695 -3.00 -19.30 20.44
CA GLY A 695 -3.63 -18.57 21.54
C GLY A 695 -5.10 -18.25 21.29
N ILE A 696 -5.76 -17.72 22.31
CA ILE A 696 -7.19 -17.43 22.30
C ILE A 696 -7.51 -16.26 23.25
N ILE A 697 -8.58 -15.51 22.97
CA ILE A 697 -9.03 -14.38 23.79
C ILE A 697 -10.34 -14.77 24.47
N SER A 698 -10.47 -14.38 25.75
CA SER A 698 -11.70 -14.60 26.50
C SER A 698 -12.88 -13.77 26.00
N ASP A 699 -14.07 -14.19 26.40
CA ASP A 699 -15.24 -13.33 26.44
C ASP A 699 -14.97 -12.11 27.33
N GLU A 700 -15.85 -11.13 27.20
CA GLU A 700 -15.82 -9.88 27.96
C GLU A 700 -16.12 -10.13 29.45
N LEU A 701 -15.22 -9.65 30.31
CA LEU A 701 -15.27 -9.84 31.75
C LEU A 701 -15.53 -8.51 32.46
N ASN A 702 -16.65 -8.39 33.16
CA ASN A 702 -16.94 -7.24 34.00
C ASN A 702 -16.37 -7.46 35.42
N LEU A 703 -15.45 -6.58 35.83
CA LEU A 703 -14.75 -6.63 37.11
C LEU A 703 -15.50 -5.92 38.26
N GLY A 704 -16.62 -5.23 37.97
CA GLY A 704 -17.33 -4.39 38.94
C GLY A 704 -16.72 -2.99 39.11
N GLU A 705 -17.33 -2.13 39.93
CA GLU A 705 -16.90 -0.73 40.10
C GLU A 705 -15.51 -0.60 40.74
N SER A 706 -14.60 0.08 40.00
CA SER A 706 -13.33 0.67 40.46
C SER A 706 -12.34 -0.27 41.15
N ALA A 707 -11.62 -1.07 40.36
CA ALA A 707 -10.47 -1.84 40.82
C ALA A 707 -9.16 -1.13 40.39
N ALA A 708 -8.75 -0.09 41.12
CA ALA A 708 -7.39 0.45 41.05
C ALA A 708 -6.44 -0.43 41.89
N VAL A 709 -6.26 -1.68 41.46
CA VAL A 709 -5.60 -2.75 42.21
C VAL A 709 -5.01 -3.77 41.24
N ASP A 710 -3.89 -4.39 41.61
CA ASP A 710 -3.32 -5.48 40.82
C ASP A 710 -4.33 -6.63 40.66
N LEU A 711 -4.30 -7.24 39.48
CA LEU A 711 -5.13 -8.39 39.15
C LEU A 711 -4.29 -9.67 39.12
N PHE A 712 -4.88 -10.75 39.60
CA PHE A 712 -4.38 -12.09 39.40
C PHE A 712 -5.27 -12.84 38.42
N VAL A 713 -4.70 -13.23 37.28
CA VAL A 713 -5.32 -14.23 36.41
C VAL A 713 -4.91 -15.59 36.93
N THR A 714 -5.88 -16.31 37.50
CA THR A 714 -5.67 -17.68 37.99
C THR A 714 -6.30 -18.66 37.01
N PHE A 715 -5.55 -19.68 36.62
CA PHE A 715 -6.04 -20.68 35.67
C PHE A 715 -5.40 -22.04 35.93
N THR A 716 -6.11 -23.10 35.58
CA THR A 716 -5.66 -24.49 35.78
C THR A 716 -5.33 -25.10 34.44
N VAL A 717 -4.06 -25.45 34.24
CA VAL A 717 -3.60 -26.10 33.02
C VAL A 717 -3.68 -27.61 33.21
N SER A 718 -4.49 -28.28 32.39
CA SER A 718 -4.73 -29.73 32.49
C SER A 718 -3.71 -30.59 31.73
N SER A 719 -2.75 -29.97 31.03
CA SER A 719 -1.73 -30.67 30.22
C SER A 719 -0.41 -29.88 30.16
N PRO A 720 0.77 -30.52 30.28
CA PRO A 720 2.05 -29.80 30.31
C PRO A 720 2.24 -28.97 29.05
N GLY A 721 2.64 -27.69 29.16
CA GLY A 721 3.23 -27.00 28.02
C GLY A 721 2.92 -25.52 27.81
N CYS A 722 2.96 -24.64 28.81
CA CYS A 722 3.18 -23.22 28.49
C CYS A 722 4.65 -22.98 28.14
N PHE A 723 4.97 -21.96 27.34
CA PHE A 723 6.35 -21.72 26.90
C PHE A 723 7.25 -21.10 27.96
N LEU A 724 8.53 -21.47 27.89
CA LEU A 724 9.66 -20.73 28.46
C LEU A 724 10.51 -20.17 27.31
N SER A 725 10.27 -18.94 26.84
CA SER A 725 11.17 -18.37 25.82
C SER A 725 11.33 -16.86 25.93
N ALA A 726 12.59 -16.45 25.71
CA ALA A 726 13.07 -15.08 25.66
C ALA A 726 12.85 -14.50 24.25
N ALA A 727 11.98 -13.49 24.14
CA ALA A 727 11.99 -12.54 23.04
C ALA A 727 12.02 -11.14 23.68
N ASP A 728 13.04 -10.36 23.30
CA ASP A 728 13.28 -9.00 23.78
C ASP A 728 11.99 -8.16 23.70
N SER A 729 11.38 -7.85 24.86
CA SER A 729 10.51 -6.69 25.17
C SER A 729 9.31 -6.94 26.11
N ILE A 730 9.12 -8.13 26.69
CA ILE A 730 8.25 -8.27 27.87
C ILE A 730 9.15 -8.59 29.06
N THR A 731 9.91 -7.58 29.50
CA THR A 731 10.50 -7.63 30.82
C THR A 731 9.36 -7.51 31.82
N ASN A 732 8.98 -8.70 32.30
CA ASN A 732 8.50 -8.97 33.64
C ASN A 732 6.98 -9.15 33.82
N SER A 733 6.57 -10.42 33.79
CA SER A 733 5.37 -10.90 34.49
C SER A 733 5.80 -12.07 35.38
N SER A 734 5.50 -12.02 36.68
CA SER A 734 5.79 -13.13 37.58
C SER A 734 4.66 -14.16 37.53
N THR A 735 4.97 -15.37 37.05
CA THR A 735 4.04 -16.51 37.09
C THR A 735 4.37 -17.38 38.28
N PHE A 736 3.38 -17.61 39.14
CA PHE A 736 3.51 -18.44 40.33
C PHE A 736 2.88 -19.80 40.08
N GLY A 737 3.54 -20.88 40.52
CA GLY A 737 3.03 -22.24 40.47
C GLY A 737 3.44 -23.08 41.67
N ILE A 738 2.69 -24.14 41.96
CA ILE A 738 3.02 -25.13 43.00
C ILE A 738 3.77 -26.30 42.35
N SER A 739 4.95 -26.64 42.87
CA SER A 739 5.69 -27.82 42.44
C SER A 739 4.95 -29.11 42.86
N ASN A 740 4.54 -29.94 41.89
CA ASN A 740 3.78 -31.19 42.07
C ASN A 740 2.40 -31.02 42.76
N PRO A 741 1.38 -30.53 42.05
CA PRO A 741 0.06 -30.29 42.61
C PRO A 741 -0.72 -31.60 42.77
N SER A 742 -0.54 -32.31 43.88
CA SER A 742 -1.46 -33.38 44.30
C SER A 742 -2.38 -32.89 45.41
N GLY A 743 -3.69 -32.85 45.15
CA GLY A 743 -4.73 -32.43 46.12
C GLY A 743 -5.38 -31.09 45.80
N THR A 744 -6.30 -30.63 46.66
CA THR A 744 -7.01 -29.36 46.50
C THR A 744 -6.05 -28.19 46.71
N VAL A 745 -5.84 -27.38 45.67
CA VAL A 745 -4.97 -26.19 45.74
C VAL A 745 -5.62 -25.13 46.64
N PRO A 746 -4.95 -24.69 47.72
CA PRO A 746 -5.50 -23.70 48.63
C PRO A 746 -5.56 -22.32 47.99
N GLN A 747 -6.49 -21.49 48.47
CA GLN A 747 -6.71 -20.14 47.93
C GLN A 747 -5.57 -19.15 48.27
N ASN A 748 -4.83 -19.36 49.36
CA ASN A 748 -3.68 -18.56 49.76
C ASN A 748 -2.37 -19.36 49.64
N TRP A 749 -1.37 -18.80 48.97
CA TRP A 749 -0.06 -19.44 48.74
C TRP A 749 1.09 -18.78 49.52
N GLU A 750 0.81 -17.85 50.42
CA GLU A 750 1.83 -17.19 51.25
C GLU A 750 2.54 -18.16 52.20
N GLY A 751 3.87 -18.05 52.30
CA GLY A 751 4.70 -18.85 53.23
C GLY A 751 4.86 -20.33 52.85
N ARG A 752 4.42 -20.74 51.67
CA ARG A 752 4.52 -22.11 51.17
C ARG A 752 5.87 -22.37 50.52
N SER A 753 6.60 -23.36 51.04
CA SER A 753 7.91 -23.77 50.49
C SER A 753 7.83 -24.48 49.13
N ASP A 754 6.64 -24.93 48.74
CA ASP A 754 6.33 -25.62 47.48
C ASP A 754 5.86 -24.66 46.35
N VAL A 755 5.83 -23.35 46.61
CA VAL A 755 5.46 -22.34 45.62
C VAL A 755 6.73 -21.76 44.99
N GLY A 756 6.92 -22.04 43.71
CA GLY A 756 8.00 -21.45 42.91
C GLY A 756 7.48 -20.27 42.09
N SER A 757 8.21 -19.15 42.09
CA SER A 757 8.04 -18.09 41.10
C SER A 757 8.89 -18.40 39.88
N SER A 758 8.28 -18.38 38.69
CA SER A 758 8.99 -18.44 37.42
C SER A 758 8.65 -17.19 36.61
N THR A 759 9.68 -16.39 36.32
CA THR A 759 9.57 -15.25 35.40
C THR A 759 9.53 -15.70 33.93
N SER A 760 9.71 -16.99 33.69
CA SER A 760 9.86 -17.55 32.35
C SER A 760 8.60 -18.24 31.84
N LEU A 761 7.52 -18.38 32.62
CA LEU A 761 6.32 -19.14 32.23
C LEU A 761 5.22 -18.23 31.64
N TYR A 762 4.97 -18.31 30.33
CA TYR A 762 4.05 -17.42 29.62
C TYR A 762 2.79 -18.14 29.09
N CYS A 763 1.75 -18.23 29.92
CA CYS A 763 0.44 -18.76 29.48
C CYS A 763 -0.59 -17.63 29.19
N VAL A 764 -0.33 -16.41 29.66
CA VAL A 764 -1.20 -15.23 29.49
C VAL A 764 -0.41 -14.17 28.74
N GLY A 765 -0.92 -13.75 27.58
CA GLY A 765 -0.24 -12.81 26.69
C GLY A 765 -0.58 -11.33 26.95
N GLY A 766 -1.59 -11.04 27.78
CA GLY A 766 -1.94 -9.68 28.18
C GLY A 766 -3.42 -9.47 28.53
N ILE A 767 -3.75 -8.27 29.03
CA ILE A 767 -5.12 -7.79 29.25
C ILE A 767 -5.52 -6.81 28.13
N MET A 768 -6.76 -7.00 27.69
CA MET A 768 -7.47 -6.13 26.76
C MET A 768 -8.42 -5.22 27.51
N VAL A 769 -8.41 -3.93 27.20
CA VAL A 769 -9.35 -2.94 27.77
C VAL A 769 -10.03 -2.10 26.69
N PRO A 770 -11.26 -1.59 26.90
CA PRO A 770 -11.91 -0.73 25.92
C PRO A 770 -11.10 0.54 25.64
N ILE A 771 -11.06 0.99 24.37
CA ILE A 771 -10.51 2.27 23.95
C ILE A 771 -11.40 3.37 24.56
N PRO A 772 -10.86 4.32 25.35
CA PRO A 772 -11.64 5.43 25.89
C PRO A 772 -12.30 6.21 24.75
N THR A 773 -13.62 6.36 24.82
CA THR A 773 -14.42 7.20 23.91
C THR A 773 -14.24 8.68 24.14
#